data_AF-A0A6A6WDR5-F1
#
_entry.id   AF-A0A6A6WDR5-F1
#
_cell.length_a   1.000
_cell.length_b   1.000
_cell.length_c   1.000
_cell.angle_alpha   90.00
_cell.angle_beta   90.00
_cell.angle_gamma   90.00
#
_symmetry.space_group_name_H-M   'P 1'
#
loop_
_entity.id
_entity.type
_entity.pdbx_description
1 polymer ?
#
loop_
_entity_poly.entity_id
_entity_poly.type
_entity_poly.pdbx_seq_one_letter_code
_entity_poly.pdbx_strand_id
1 'polypeptide(L)'
;MLDMKMKASVRILQFCADKLICLNSNNHLTIFSLDTKKILVSYTPPATVTTMHSDPTLDYVLLGTTSGEIFAYDLDREAMAPFKLPNYWRQQNPQVRSAPIISLQLHPRDVGSLLIGYTEGAVLYSFKLNQASKFFHYEIPRGAPGGDSDPGTMNRLRWPKLTQALWHPTGTFILTGHEDGSLVFWDPKDGRIVMARTLTDTNVNQPGAGIVSMGNTPGTFAAKEPIFKIAWCANTDPDDTCILISGGASTTLATKGLTLFELGRTPNYATSSWQILSGHLADPKRQRILPSPPNAEVVDFCLIPRTSPHFAGAHDPIAVLAILSSGEIITLSFPSGIPINPTNHLHPSMTFVHPYISNFSLSPMDRTRWLGLTERRQHGPPILRGGFEERHVPKRFENRNVIQTAHVDGTIRMWDVGHGDEIENDTLLQADVGRALGRLDGVKVSKISLSGASAELATGLESGEVVVFRWATNRSPGVEPRTNRKNAIRELTDITDRKDPALSEGFHPYTLLDEQNGPVSALNMSDVGFLAAGFQGGSLSVIDMRGPAIIYNTSVTEFIKDNKGGSFKRRSQDKNPSSAYPTAIEFSVMTAEGDDYSSILMHVGTSNGHVATFKILPGSGGIYTVKYAGSVSVDDRIITIHPINSGTGNAAFATQNAVAGLRTGFKTSGVIVAVSQTGARVFKPATNKGAHKTWDEFFCDSATVVRYQDAGYALMGLYGDGYARVYSLPALKEIAAVRIDHIFDIRRFQDAIITATADILGWTGPSEMALVNLWGAGLDLNKARDGLFNPELMFPPRPTISNFQWMSGTQYVTPLDLDLLIGGPDRPPSKKMIMQARAEDRERMQAERALKRPAAATASSDEGYWAYMQRQLNERAERLNIVGDSMDQLGNASQGWADDVGKFVQKQKRNMIMGAVKGKFGL
;
A
#
# COMPACT_ATOMS: atom_id res chain seq x y z
N MET A 1 14.44 9.94 3.88
CA MET A 1 13.12 10.02 3.23
C MET A 1 13.26 11.07 2.13
N LEU A 2 12.64 10.88 0.97
CA LEU A 2 12.60 11.91 -0.06
C LEU A 2 11.56 12.95 0.38
N ASP A 3 11.99 13.93 1.17
CA ASP A 3 11.09 14.91 1.77
C ASP A 3 10.67 15.99 0.75
N MET A 4 9.36 16.17 0.58
CA MET A 4 8.82 17.25 -0.24
C MET A 4 8.70 18.51 0.61
N LYS A 5 9.50 19.52 0.31
CA LYS A 5 9.49 20.82 1.02
C LYS A 5 8.15 21.56 0.97
N MET A 6 7.23 21.20 0.07
CA MET A 6 5.95 21.88 -0.12
C MET A 6 4.78 20.95 0.16
N LYS A 7 3.83 21.40 0.98
CA LYS A 7 2.56 20.70 1.25
C LYS A 7 1.65 20.77 0.02
N ALA A 8 1.81 19.84 -0.91
CA ALA A 8 0.96 19.68 -2.08
C ALA A 8 0.79 18.18 -2.39
N SER A 9 -0.39 17.80 -2.89
CA SER A 9 -0.65 16.42 -3.28
C SER A 9 0.17 16.03 -4.52
N VAL A 10 0.76 14.84 -4.49
CA VAL A 10 1.45 14.27 -5.65
C VAL A 10 0.42 13.86 -6.70
N ARG A 11 0.64 14.24 -7.97
CA ARG A 11 -0.23 13.88 -9.09
C ARG A 11 0.35 12.78 -9.95
N ILE A 12 1.64 12.86 -10.28
CA ILE A 12 2.31 11.89 -11.14
C ILE A 12 3.68 11.59 -10.57
N LEU A 13 4.03 10.30 -10.49
CA LEU A 13 5.35 9.78 -10.14
C LEU A 13 5.86 8.88 -11.26
N GLN A 14 7.11 9.07 -11.67
CA GLN A 14 7.79 8.21 -12.65
C GLN A 14 9.22 7.95 -12.25
N PHE A 15 9.63 6.68 -12.30
CA PHE A 15 11.03 6.30 -12.24
C PHE A 15 11.67 6.51 -13.62
N CYS A 16 12.85 7.13 -13.64
CA CYS A 16 13.68 7.22 -14.82
C CYS A 16 15.14 6.97 -14.43
N ALA A 17 15.61 5.76 -14.68
CA ALA A 17 16.93 5.28 -14.28
C ALA A 17 17.20 5.50 -12.77
N ASP A 18 18.20 6.31 -12.42
CA ASP A 18 18.64 6.64 -11.07
C ASP A 18 17.81 7.76 -10.40
N LYS A 19 16.70 8.18 -11.03
CA LYS A 19 15.90 9.33 -10.60
C LYS A 19 14.44 8.97 -10.39
N LEU A 20 13.82 9.65 -9.44
CA LEU A 20 12.36 9.69 -9.26
C LEU A 20 11.86 11.10 -9.63
N ILE A 21 10.95 11.17 -10.58
CA ILE A 21 10.35 12.39 -11.08
C ILE A 21 8.97 12.52 -10.46
N CYS A 22 8.70 13.66 -9.84
CA CYS A 22 7.44 13.94 -9.16
C CYS A 22 6.83 15.24 -9.70
N LEU A 23 5.57 15.18 -10.13
CA LEU A 23 4.74 16.35 -10.42
C LEU A 23 3.63 16.45 -9.37
N ASN A 24 3.54 17.59 -8.69
CA ASN A 24 2.49 17.83 -7.69
C ASN A 24 1.33 18.68 -8.22
N SER A 25 0.29 18.85 -7.40
CA SER A 25 -0.92 19.62 -7.73
C SER A 25 -0.70 21.12 -7.91
N ASN A 26 0.40 21.66 -7.39
CA ASN A 26 0.82 23.05 -7.59
C ASN A 26 1.66 23.25 -8.86
N ASN A 27 1.72 22.24 -9.74
CA ASN A 27 2.52 22.27 -10.97
C ASN A 27 4.03 22.41 -10.72
N HIS A 28 4.54 21.89 -9.59
CA HIS A 28 5.99 21.79 -9.37
C HIS A 28 6.51 20.42 -9.80
N LEU A 29 7.54 20.45 -10.66
CA LEU A 29 8.34 19.30 -11.06
C LEU A 29 9.54 19.19 -10.11
N THR A 30 9.57 18.11 -9.32
CA THR A 30 10.68 17.80 -8.41
C THR A 30 11.38 16.54 -8.89
N ILE A 31 12.71 16.57 -8.98
CA ILE A 31 13.52 15.43 -9.38
C ILE A 31 14.39 15.02 -8.21
N PHE A 32 14.26 13.77 -7.80
CA PHE A 32 15.05 13.18 -6.73
C PHE A 32 16.09 12.22 -7.31
N SER A 33 17.28 12.24 -6.75
CA SER A 33 18.29 11.19 -6.95
C SER A 33 17.97 10.03 -6.00
N LEU A 34 17.84 8.82 -6.55
CA LEU A 34 17.65 7.59 -5.75
C LEU A 34 18.95 7.14 -5.09
N ASP A 35 20.09 7.50 -5.67
CA ASP A 35 21.42 7.24 -5.14
C ASP A 35 21.71 8.12 -3.91
N THR A 36 21.68 9.44 -4.09
CA THR A 36 22.01 10.39 -3.01
C THR A 36 20.83 10.70 -2.08
N LYS A 37 19.62 10.28 -2.44
CA LYS A 37 18.35 10.52 -1.72
C LYS A 37 18.06 12.01 -1.49
N LYS A 38 18.51 12.86 -2.41
CA LYS A 38 18.36 14.32 -2.37
C LYS A 38 17.52 14.81 -3.53
N ILE A 39 16.88 15.96 -3.32
CA ILE A 39 16.33 16.76 -4.41
C ILE A 39 17.50 17.26 -5.25
N LEU A 40 17.51 16.88 -6.53
CA LEU A 40 18.41 17.46 -7.53
C LEU A 40 17.83 18.78 -8.03
N VAL A 41 16.54 18.77 -8.35
CA VAL A 41 15.84 19.92 -8.96
C VAL A 41 14.47 20.09 -8.33
N SER A 42 14.07 21.34 -8.15
CA SER A 42 12.69 21.75 -7.98
C SER A 42 12.40 22.90 -8.95
N TYR A 43 11.52 22.68 -9.91
CA TYR A 43 11.24 23.58 -11.02
C TYR A 43 9.74 23.75 -11.24
N THR A 44 9.30 24.93 -11.63
CA THR A 44 7.90 25.19 -12.04
C THR A 44 7.88 25.37 -13.56
N PRO A 45 7.29 24.42 -14.32
CA PRO A 45 7.15 24.55 -15.76
C PRO A 45 6.38 25.80 -16.17
N PRO A 46 6.64 26.34 -17.39
CA PRO A 46 6.07 27.62 -17.84
C PRO A 46 4.56 27.56 -18.10
N ALA A 47 3.98 26.36 -18.14
CA ALA A 47 2.56 26.12 -18.33
C ALA A 47 2.11 24.97 -17.42
N THR A 48 0.80 24.89 -17.17
CA THR A 48 0.21 23.82 -16.38
C THR A 48 0.38 22.48 -17.08
N VAL A 49 1.18 21.60 -16.46
CA VAL A 49 1.44 20.24 -16.94
C VAL A 49 0.30 19.34 -16.51
N THR A 50 -0.23 18.61 -17.48
CA THR A 50 -1.34 17.66 -17.31
C THR A 50 -0.87 16.21 -17.34
N THR A 51 0.21 15.93 -18.07
CA THR A 51 0.81 14.60 -18.16
C THR A 51 2.31 14.69 -18.43
N MET A 52 3.04 13.64 -18.09
CA MET A 52 4.47 13.52 -18.39
C MET A 52 4.84 12.14 -18.88
N HIS A 53 5.88 12.05 -19.70
CA HIS A 53 6.41 10.80 -20.20
C HIS A 53 7.93 10.79 -20.14
N SER A 54 8.48 9.70 -19.62
CA SER A 54 9.92 9.42 -19.57
C SER A 54 10.18 7.99 -20.03
N ASP A 55 11.39 7.75 -20.53
CA ASP A 55 11.88 6.42 -20.91
C ASP A 55 13.22 6.22 -20.17
N PRO A 56 13.45 5.08 -19.50
CA PRO A 56 14.69 4.84 -18.75
C PRO A 56 15.97 4.98 -19.58
N THR A 57 15.87 4.78 -20.90
CA THR A 57 17.00 4.88 -21.85
C THR A 57 17.26 6.29 -22.35
N LEU A 58 16.39 7.26 -22.03
CA LEU A 58 16.52 8.65 -22.41
C LEU A 58 16.83 9.53 -21.19
N ASP A 59 17.38 10.71 -21.44
CA ASP A 59 17.68 11.70 -20.39
C ASP A 59 16.66 12.85 -20.39
N TYR A 60 15.44 12.59 -20.85
CA TYR A 60 14.40 13.61 -20.98
C TYR A 60 13.09 13.20 -20.33
N VAL A 61 12.36 14.21 -19.85
CA VAL A 61 10.94 14.11 -19.51
C VAL A 61 10.17 15.02 -20.45
N LEU A 62 9.23 14.43 -21.20
CA LEU A 62 8.29 15.18 -22.02
C LEU A 62 7.14 15.65 -21.13
N LEU A 63 6.81 16.93 -21.20
CA LEU A 63 5.79 17.60 -20.40
C LEU A 63 4.66 18.06 -21.31
N GLY A 64 3.48 17.42 -21.22
CA GLY A 64 2.28 17.82 -21.95
C GLY A 64 1.44 18.80 -21.13
N THR A 65 0.89 19.83 -21.77
CA THR A 65 0.23 20.94 -21.07
C THR A 65 -1.26 21.08 -21.37
N THR A 66 -1.94 21.91 -20.57
CA THR A 66 -3.34 22.31 -20.78
C THR A 66 -3.56 23.09 -22.08
N SER A 67 -2.56 23.82 -22.57
CA SER A 67 -2.60 24.55 -23.86
C SER A 67 -2.46 23.64 -25.08
N GLY A 68 -2.03 22.40 -24.86
CA GLY A 68 -1.73 21.44 -25.92
C GLY A 68 -0.30 21.53 -26.44
N GLU A 69 0.60 22.19 -25.72
CA GLU A 69 2.02 22.26 -26.08
C GLU A 69 2.81 21.16 -25.38
N ILE A 70 3.96 20.79 -25.95
CA ILE A 70 4.90 19.85 -25.32
C ILE A 70 6.24 20.53 -25.14
N PHE A 71 6.79 20.37 -23.95
CA PHE A 71 8.16 20.77 -23.63
C PHE A 71 8.98 19.54 -23.25
N ALA A 72 10.31 19.64 -23.32
CA ALA A 72 11.19 18.62 -22.77
C ALA A 72 12.07 19.21 -21.67
N TYR A 73 12.14 18.51 -20.53
CA TYR A 73 13.09 18.79 -19.46
C TYR A 73 14.24 17.80 -19.53
N ASP A 74 15.48 18.30 -19.55
CA ASP A 74 16.70 17.49 -19.60
C ASP A 74 17.13 17.08 -18.18
N LEU A 75 17.02 15.79 -17.89
CA LEU A 75 17.35 15.19 -16.59
C LEU A 75 18.84 15.14 -16.30
N ASP A 76 19.71 15.16 -17.32
CA ASP A 76 21.18 15.12 -17.15
C ASP A 76 21.76 16.53 -17.03
N ARG A 77 21.13 17.52 -17.68
CA ARG A 77 21.54 18.93 -17.66
C ARG A 77 20.77 19.78 -16.65
N GLU A 78 19.72 19.24 -16.04
CA GLU A 78 18.91 19.92 -15.02
C GLU A 78 18.34 21.25 -15.55
N ALA A 79 17.93 21.26 -16.82
CA ALA A 79 17.42 22.45 -17.50
C ALA A 79 16.34 22.10 -18.53
N MET A 80 15.53 23.10 -18.90
CA MET A 80 14.64 22.96 -20.05
C MET A 80 15.45 22.79 -21.34
N ALA A 81 15.13 21.77 -22.13
CA ALA A 81 15.68 21.60 -23.46
C ALA A 81 15.11 22.68 -24.40
N PRO A 82 15.80 23.03 -25.51
CA PRO A 82 15.28 23.96 -26.51
C PRO A 82 14.06 23.42 -27.27
N PHE A 83 13.74 22.14 -27.10
CA PHE A 83 12.63 21.45 -27.73
C PHE A 83 11.26 21.96 -27.26
N LYS A 84 10.44 22.39 -28.23
CA LYS A 84 9.04 22.77 -28.01
C LYS A 84 8.18 22.33 -29.19
N LEU A 85 7.06 21.69 -28.89
CA LEU A 85 6.02 21.36 -29.87
C LEU A 85 4.77 22.23 -29.67
N PRO A 86 4.17 22.76 -30.75
CA PRO A 86 2.91 23.48 -30.66
C PRO A 86 1.74 22.51 -30.49
N ASN A 87 0.56 23.06 -30.24
CA ASN A 87 -0.69 22.32 -30.31
C ASN A 87 -0.99 21.87 -31.74
N TYR A 88 -0.65 20.61 -32.04
CA TYR A 88 -0.88 20.00 -33.35
C TYR A 88 -2.37 19.77 -33.65
N TRP A 89 -3.22 19.66 -32.63
CA TRP A 89 -4.66 19.46 -32.83
C TRP A 89 -5.32 20.61 -33.60
N ARG A 90 -4.74 21.82 -33.55
CA ARG A 90 -5.20 22.98 -34.34
C ARG A 90 -5.11 22.77 -35.86
N GLN A 91 -4.28 21.82 -36.33
CA GLN A 91 -4.24 21.45 -37.75
C GLN A 91 -5.51 20.69 -38.15
N GLN A 92 -6.08 19.90 -37.23
CA GLN A 92 -7.34 19.18 -37.43
C GLN A 92 -8.56 20.07 -37.18
N ASN A 93 -8.52 20.90 -36.13
CA ASN A 93 -9.60 21.83 -35.80
C ASN A 93 -9.05 23.22 -35.42
N PRO A 94 -8.96 24.16 -36.38
CA PRO A 94 -8.42 25.50 -36.15
C PRO A 94 -9.22 26.35 -35.14
N GLN A 95 -10.50 26.00 -34.88
CA GLN A 95 -11.36 26.73 -33.95
C GLN A 95 -11.09 26.37 -32.49
N VAL A 96 -10.34 25.29 -32.23
CA VAL A 96 -10.02 24.86 -30.87
C VAL A 96 -9.02 25.83 -30.25
N ARG A 97 -9.52 26.62 -29.29
CA ARG A 97 -8.71 27.58 -28.53
C ARG A 97 -7.65 26.86 -27.68
N SER A 98 -8.05 25.79 -26.99
CA SER A 98 -7.17 24.96 -26.15
C SER A 98 -7.58 23.50 -26.25
N ALA A 99 -6.61 22.61 -26.45
CA ALA A 99 -6.81 21.16 -26.38
C ALA A 99 -5.78 20.61 -25.38
N PRO A 100 -6.15 20.31 -24.12
CA PRO A 100 -5.23 19.74 -23.15
C PRO A 100 -4.67 18.38 -23.61
N ILE A 101 -3.39 18.14 -23.33
CA ILE A 101 -2.79 16.82 -23.55
C ILE A 101 -3.04 15.95 -22.32
N ILE A 102 -3.63 14.78 -22.50
CA ILE A 102 -3.95 13.84 -21.43
C ILE A 102 -3.04 12.61 -21.42
N SER A 103 -2.41 12.30 -22.55
CA SER A 103 -1.48 11.16 -22.66
C SER A 103 -0.32 11.47 -23.60
N LEU A 104 0.86 10.97 -23.23
CA LEU A 104 2.09 11.01 -24.02
C LEU A 104 2.74 9.63 -23.96
N GLN A 105 3.10 9.07 -25.11
CA GLN A 105 3.80 7.79 -25.15
C GLN A 105 4.71 7.68 -26.38
N LEU A 106 5.99 7.40 -26.14
CA LEU A 106 6.92 7.03 -27.22
C LEU A 106 6.55 5.67 -27.79
N HIS A 107 6.76 5.48 -29.10
CA HIS A 107 6.47 4.21 -29.75
C HIS A 107 7.37 3.09 -29.17
N PRO A 108 6.83 1.94 -28.74
CA PRO A 108 7.57 0.97 -27.91
C PRO A 108 8.85 0.40 -28.53
N ARG A 109 8.94 0.40 -29.87
CA ARG A 109 10.07 -0.12 -30.65
C ARG A 109 10.84 0.93 -31.47
N ASP A 110 10.38 2.18 -31.47
CA ASP A 110 10.98 3.29 -32.23
C ASP A 110 10.87 4.57 -31.41
N VAL A 111 11.99 5.10 -30.93
CA VAL A 111 11.98 6.33 -30.13
C VAL A 111 11.72 7.59 -30.97
N GLY A 112 11.79 7.49 -32.31
CA GLY A 112 11.56 8.58 -33.24
C GLY A 112 10.08 8.96 -33.45
N SER A 113 9.16 8.26 -32.79
CA SER A 113 7.71 8.45 -32.92
C SER A 113 7.04 8.68 -31.56
N LEU A 114 6.25 9.73 -31.44
CA LEU A 114 5.51 10.11 -30.23
C LEU A 114 4.00 10.12 -30.49
N LEU A 115 3.26 9.37 -29.68
CA LEU A 115 1.80 9.45 -29.62
C LEU A 115 1.39 10.52 -28.62
N ILE A 116 0.58 11.48 -29.08
CA ILE A 116 0.09 12.61 -28.31
C ILE A 116 -1.44 12.50 -28.24
N GLY A 117 -2.00 12.22 -27.07
CA GLY A 117 -3.44 12.23 -26.86
C GLY A 117 -3.91 13.58 -26.32
N TYR A 118 -4.71 14.28 -27.10
CA TYR A 118 -5.46 15.47 -26.71
C TYR A 118 -6.87 15.06 -26.25
N THR A 119 -7.55 15.90 -25.47
CA THR A 119 -8.96 15.64 -25.05
C THR A 119 -9.90 15.36 -26.21
N GLU A 120 -9.61 15.89 -27.40
CA GLU A 120 -10.44 15.75 -28.61
C GLU A 120 -10.07 14.55 -29.51
N GLY A 121 -8.91 13.92 -29.28
CA GLY A 121 -8.38 12.83 -30.11
C GLY A 121 -6.86 12.74 -30.05
N ALA A 122 -6.25 11.86 -30.84
CA ALA A 122 -4.81 11.60 -30.77
C ALA A 122 -4.05 11.99 -32.04
N VAL A 123 -2.75 12.25 -31.91
CA VAL A 123 -1.84 12.63 -33.00
C VAL A 123 -0.56 11.79 -32.92
N LEU A 124 -0.13 11.27 -34.07
CA LEU A 124 1.18 10.65 -34.20
C LEU A 124 2.18 11.68 -34.71
N TYR A 125 3.18 12.04 -33.90
CA TYR A 125 4.24 12.97 -34.25
C TYR A 125 5.54 12.22 -34.56
N SER A 126 6.22 12.62 -35.63
CA SER A 126 7.55 12.13 -35.99
C SER A 126 8.60 13.17 -35.62
N PHE A 127 9.54 12.82 -34.75
CA PHE A 127 10.66 13.69 -34.40
C PHE A 127 11.54 13.98 -35.62
N LYS A 128 11.80 12.95 -36.43
CA LYS A 128 12.64 13.05 -37.63
C LYS A 128 12.05 14.03 -38.66
N LEU A 129 10.76 13.90 -38.96
CA LEU A 129 10.10 14.78 -39.94
C LEU A 129 9.69 16.12 -39.33
N ASN A 130 9.75 16.24 -38.00
CA ASN A 130 9.24 17.36 -37.22
C ASN A 130 7.84 17.80 -37.65
N GLN A 131 6.93 16.84 -37.79
CA GLN A 131 5.54 17.11 -38.15
C GLN A 131 4.60 16.06 -37.57
N ALA A 132 3.34 16.46 -37.42
CA ALA A 132 2.26 15.51 -37.22
C ALA A 132 2.09 14.66 -38.49
N SER A 133 2.17 13.35 -38.33
CA SER A 133 2.07 12.39 -39.42
C SER A 133 0.66 11.85 -39.61
N LYS A 134 -0.09 11.67 -38.51
CA LYS A 134 -1.47 11.15 -38.49
C LYS A 134 -2.29 11.75 -37.37
N PHE A 135 -3.60 11.81 -37.59
CA PHE A 135 -4.61 12.28 -36.65
C PHE A 135 -5.67 11.17 -36.48
N PHE A 136 -6.02 10.86 -35.24
CA PHE A 136 -7.00 9.85 -34.87
C PHE A 136 -8.14 10.57 -34.15
N HIS A 137 -9.24 10.81 -34.87
CA HIS A 137 -10.41 11.49 -34.35
C HIS A 137 -11.60 10.56 -34.37
N TYR A 138 -12.09 10.20 -33.19
CA TYR A 138 -13.21 9.28 -33.07
C TYR A 138 -14.53 10.02 -33.30
N GLU A 139 -15.17 9.71 -34.43
CA GLU A 139 -16.48 10.22 -34.78
C GLU A 139 -17.50 9.09 -34.75
N ILE A 140 -18.58 9.28 -34.02
CA ILE A 140 -19.71 8.34 -33.99
C ILE A 140 -20.82 8.88 -34.89
N PRO A 141 -21.13 8.20 -36.01
CA PRO A 141 -22.17 8.64 -36.93
C PRO A 141 -23.57 8.48 -36.32
N ARG A 142 -24.54 9.17 -36.93
CA ARG A 142 -25.95 9.07 -36.53
C ARG A 142 -26.44 7.63 -36.62
N GLY A 143 -27.12 7.16 -35.58
CA GLY A 143 -27.68 5.81 -35.50
C GLY A 143 -26.69 4.73 -35.06
N ALA A 144 -25.40 5.03 -34.89
CA ALA A 144 -24.47 4.15 -34.19
C ALA A 144 -24.65 4.29 -32.67
N PRO A 145 -24.49 3.23 -31.86
CA PRO A 145 -24.69 3.32 -30.42
C PRO A 145 -23.60 4.15 -29.73
N GLY A 146 -22.32 3.99 -30.10
CA GLY A 146 -21.20 4.50 -29.31
C GLY A 146 -20.98 3.70 -28.02
N GLY A 147 -20.20 4.26 -27.09
CA GLY A 147 -19.99 3.65 -25.78
C GLY A 147 -21.18 3.83 -24.84
N ASP A 148 -21.83 4.99 -24.95
CA ASP A 148 -23.04 5.39 -24.24
C ASP A 148 -24.29 5.06 -25.06
N SER A 149 -25.23 4.35 -24.44
CA SER A 149 -26.50 3.95 -25.06
C SER A 149 -27.63 4.97 -24.91
N ASP A 150 -27.37 6.21 -24.47
CA ASP A 150 -28.40 7.26 -24.38
C ASP A 150 -29.09 7.48 -25.75
N PRO A 151 -30.37 7.07 -25.90
CA PRO A 151 -31.08 7.22 -27.17
C PRO A 151 -31.33 8.68 -27.54
N GLY A 152 -31.29 9.60 -26.56
CA GLY A 152 -31.47 11.03 -26.79
C GLY A 152 -30.35 11.64 -27.64
N THR A 153 -29.16 11.04 -27.63
CA THR A 153 -27.99 11.53 -28.38
C THR A 153 -27.68 10.69 -29.62
N MET A 154 -28.24 9.49 -29.75
CA MET A 154 -27.97 8.54 -30.83
C MET A 154 -28.28 9.08 -32.25
N ASN A 155 -29.24 10.00 -32.36
CA ASN A 155 -29.62 10.64 -33.63
C ASN A 155 -28.69 11.79 -34.06
N ARG A 156 -27.63 12.07 -33.30
CA ARG A 156 -26.68 13.16 -33.57
C ARG A 156 -25.29 12.60 -33.85
N LEU A 157 -24.48 13.40 -34.55
CA LEU A 157 -23.05 13.17 -34.68
C LEU A 157 -22.39 13.44 -33.32
N ARG A 158 -21.50 12.56 -32.87
CA ARG A 158 -20.88 12.65 -31.54
C ARG A 158 -19.36 12.46 -31.63
N TRP A 159 -18.64 13.15 -30.75
CA TRP A 159 -17.19 13.07 -30.60
C TRP A 159 -16.84 12.90 -29.11
N PRO A 160 -16.85 11.65 -28.60
CA PRO A 160 -16.51 11.38 -27.21
C PRO A 160 -15.08 11.82 -26.89
N LYS A 161 -14.91 12.53 -25.77
CA LYS A 161 -13.59 12.98 -25.34
C LYS A 161 -12.69 11.79 -25.02
N LEU A 162 -11.43 11.94 -25.37
CA LEU A 162 -10.38 10.98 -25.07
C LEU A 162 -10.09 10.97 -23.56
N THR A 163 -9.94 9.79 -22.96
CA THR A 163 -9.43 9.60 -21.59
C THR A 163 -7.99 9.12 -21.58
N GLN A 164 -7.59 8.31 -22.58
CA GLN A 164 -6.22 7.85 -22.74
C GLN A 164 -5.94 7.42 -24.19
N ALA A 165 -4.73 7.67 -24.69
CA ALA A 165 -4.20 7.04 -25.91
C ALA A 165 -2.93 6.25 -25.57
N LEU A 166 -2.81 5.05 -26.11
CA LEU A 166 -1.65 4.19 -25.89
C LEU A 166 -1.31 3.29 -27.08
N TRP A 167 -0.07 2.82 -27.12
CA TRP A 167 0.44 1.88 -28.10
C TRP A 167 0.16 0.43 -27.71
N HIS A 168 -0.12 -0.40 -28.73
CA HIS A 168 0.11 -1.84 -28.66
C HIS A 168 1.61 -2.11 -28.37
N PRO A 169 1.98 -3.12 -27.55
CA PRO A 169 3.38 -3.39 -27.20
C PRO A 169 4.34 -3.50 -28.40
N THR A 170 3.91 -4.10 -29.51
CA THR A 170 4.72 -4.21 -30.74
C THR A 170 4.73 -2.95 -31.61
N GLY A 171 3.90 -1.94 -31.29
CA GLY A 171 3.67 -0.77 -32.14
C GLY A 171 2.69 -0.98 -33.30
N THR A 172 2.07 -2.17 -33.42
CA THR A 172 1.19 -2.51 -34.54
C THR A 172 -0.13 -1.73 -34.54
N PHE A 173 -0.66 -1.38 -33.37
CA PHE A 173 -1.92 -0.67 -33.22
C PHE A 173 -1.80 0.47 -32.21
N ILE A 174 -2.72 1.42 -32.29
CA ILE A 174 -2.98 2.42 -31.25
C ILE A 174 -4.37 2.13 -30.66
N LEU A 175 -4.50 2.26 -29.34
CA LEU A 175 -5.79 2.20 -28.64
C LEU A 175 -6.10 3.58 -28.03
N THR A 176 -7.32 4.05 -28.27
CA THR A 176 -7.90 5.22 -27.60
C THR A 176 -9.08 4.81 -26.73
N GLY A 177 -9.06 5.22 -25.46
CA GLY A 177 -10.19 5.13 -24.54
C GLY A 177 -10.93 6.46 -24.47
N HIS A 178 -12.25 6.42 -24.29
CA HIS A 178 -13.11 7.61 -24.31
C HIS A 178 -14.05 7.70 -23.09
N GLU A 179 -14.54 8.90 -22.78
CA GLU A 179 -15.44 9.17 -21.64
C GLU A 179 -16.76 8.41 -21.72
N ASP A 180 -17.22 8.07 -22.93
CA ASP A 180 -18.45 7.29 -23.16
C ASP A 180 -18.25 5.77 -22.94
N GLY A 181 -17.04 5.33 -22.60
CA GLY A 181 -16.70 3.90 -22.44
C GLY A 181 -16.27 3.20 -23.73
N SER A 182 -16.11 3.92 -24.85
CA SER A 182 -15.58 3.37 -26.10
C SER A 182 -14.07 3.09 -26.01
N LEU A 183 -13.68 1.95 -26.56
CA LEU A 183 -12.32 1.52 -26.84
C LEU A 183 -12.16 1.42 -28.36
N VAL A 184 -11.32 2.26 -28.94
CA VAL A 184 -11.14 2.36 -30.39
C VAL A 184 -9.71 2.01 -30.76
N PHE A 185 -9.57 1.01 -31.62
CA PHE A 185 -8.30 0.51 -32.11
C PHE A 185 -8.05 1.06 -33.51
N TRP A 186 -6.84 1.59 -33.71
CA TRP A 186 -6.44 2.28 -34.92
C TRP A 186 -5.23 1.61 -35.54
N ASP A 187 -5.18 1.64 -36.88
CA ASP A 187 -3.95 1.39 -37.60
C ASP A 187 -3.10 2.68 -37.61
N PRO A 188 -1.88 2.66 -37.05
CA PRO A 188 -1.01 3.83 -37.05
C PRO A 188 -0.55 4.24 -38.46
N LYS A 189 -0.58 3.36 -39.47
CA LYS A 189 -0.04 3.66 -40.80
C LYS A 189 -0.94 4.59 -41.61
N ASP A 190 -2.25 4.36 -41.60
CA ASP A 190 -3.19 5.18 -42.36
C ASP A 190 -4.29 5.85 -41.53
N GLY A 191 -4.40 5.54 -40.25
CA GLY A 191 -5.39 6.16 -39.36
C GLY A 191 -6.78 5.55 -39.43
N ARG A 192 -6.96 4.39 -40.08
CA ARG A 192 -8.26 3.70 -40.10
C ARG A 192 -8.62 3.14 -38.72
N ILE A 193 -9.92 3.13 -38.41
CA ILE A 193 -10.46 2.36 -37.28
C ILE A 193 -10.44 0.87 -37.67
N VAL A 194 -9.72 0.06 -36.90
CA VAL A 194 -9.68 -1.40 -37.04
C VAL A 194 -10.85 -2.04 -36.30
N MET A 195 -11.17 -1.52 -35.12
CA MET A 195 -12.28 -1.97 -34.27
C MET A 195 -12.68 -0.86 -33.30
N ALA A 196 -13.97 -0.63 -33.09
CA ALA A 196 -14.48 0.16 -31.98
C ALA A 196 -15.42 -0.70 -31.14
N ARG A 197 -15.19 -0.77 -29.84
CA ARG A 197 -15.96 -1.64 -28.94
C ARG A 197 -16.09 -1.00 -27.55
N THR A 198 -16.95 -1.56 -26.72
CA THR A 198 -16.95 -1.33 -25.27
C THR A 198 -16.44 -2.58 -24.58
N LEU A 199 -16.63 -2.67 -23.25
CA LEU A 199 -16.31 -3.89 -22.52
C LEU A 199 -17.12 -5.11 -22.99
N THR A 200 -18.31 -4.89 -23.55
CA THR A 200 -19.29 -5.93 -23.89
C THR A 200 -19.60 -5.98 -25.37
N ASP A 201 -19.75 -4.82 -26.01
CA ASP A 201 -20.29 -4.70 -27.37
C ASP A 201 -19.20 -4.34 -28.38
N THR A 202 -19.31 -4.82 -29.62
CA THR A 202 -18.37 -4.53 -30.71
C THR A 202 -19.02 -3.73 -31.84
N ASN A 203 -18.20 -3.15 -32.71
CA ASN A 203 -18.62 -2.31 -33.84
C ASN A 203 -19.51 -1.14 -33.41
N VAL A 204 -19.27 -0.58 -32.22
CA VAL A 204 -20.15 0.45 -31.63
C VAL A 204 -20.16 1.77 -32.41
N ASN A 205 -19.24 1.93 -33.36
CA ASN A 205 -19.19 3.05 -34.28
C ASN A 205 -20.07 2.87 -35.53
N GLN A 206 -20.74 1.73 -35.71
CA GLN A 206 -21.56 1.44 -36.89
C GLN A 206 -23.06 1.59 -36.58
N PRO A 207 -23.84 2.23 -37.47
CA PRO A 207 -25.29 2.30 -37.31
C PRO A 207 -25.94 0.93 -37.28
N GLY A 208 -26.82 0.69 -36.30
CA GLY A 208 -27.53 -0.58 -36.14
C GLY A 208 -26.68 -1.74 -35.58
N ALA A 209 -25.39 -1.52 -35.29
CA ALA A 209 -24.59 -2.44 -34.50
C ALA A 209 -24.85 -2.22 -32.99
N GLY A 210 -24.71 -3.28 -32.18
CA GLY A 210 -24.90 -3.22 -30.72
C GLY A 210 -26.34 -3.49 -30.27
N ILE A 211 -26.48 -4.38 -29.29
CA ILE A 211 -27.74 -4.53 -28.54
C ILE A 211 -27.84 -3.28 -27.66
N VAL A 212 -28.95 -2.54 -27.72
CA VAL A 212 -29.23 -1.48 -26.75
C VAL A 212 -29.11 -2.12 -25.37
N SER A 213 -28.05 -1.82 -24.62
CA SER A 213 -27.83 -2.38 -23.28
C SER A 213 -28.94 -1.87 -22.36
N MET A 214 -30.08 -2.57 -22.40
CA MET A 214 -31.21 -2.32 -21.53
C MET A 214 -30.72 -2.56 -20.10
N GLY A 215 -31.00 -1.62 -19.20
CA GLY A 215 -30.76 -1.80 -17.78
C GLY A 215 -31.52 -3.01 -17.23
N ASN A 216 -31.35 -3.27 -15.93
CA ASN A 216 -31.99 -4.42 -15.27
C ASN A 216 -33.53 -4.41 -15.39
N THR A 217 -34.14 -3.29 -15.78
CA THR A 217 -35.57 -3.17 -16.12
C THR A 217 -35.79 -2.80 -17.59
N PRO A 218 -36.77 -3.42 -18.28
CA PRO A 218 -37.12 -3.07 -19.66
C PRO A 218 -37.44 -1.58 -19.80
N GLY A 219 -36.77 -0.89 -20.71
CA GLY A 219 -36.97 0.54 -20.99
C GLY A 219 -36.06 1.48 -20.17
N THR A 220 -35.16 0.96 -19.34
CA THR A 220 -34.12 1.76 -18.67
C THR A 220 -32.75 1.57 -19.33
N PHE A 221 -31.86 2.55 -19.17
CA PHE A 221 -30.49 2.51 -19.71
C PHE A 221 -29.50 2.26 -18.59
N ALA A 222 -28.53 1.40 -18.86
CA ALA A 222 -27.47 1.11 -17.92
C ALA A 222 -26.35 2.15 -18.07
N ALA A 223 -26.31 3.15 -17.18
CA ALA A 223 -25.21 4.11 -17.17
C ALA A 223 -23.87 3.35 -17.00
N LYS A 224 -22.85 3.75 -17.75
CA LYS A 224 -21.50 3.18 -17.64
C LYS A 224 -20.59 4.17 -16.93
N GLU A 225 -19.65 3.64 -16.17
CA GLU A 225 -18.56 4.43 -15.62
C GLU A 225 -17.63 4.87 -16.77
N PRO A 226 -17.01 6.06 -16.68
CA PRO A 226 -15.96 6.44 -17.62
C PRO A 226 -14.79 5.47 -17.50
N ILE A 227 -13.99 5.37 -18.55
CA ILE A 227 -12.72 4.62 -18.48
C ILE A 227 -11.71 5.47 -17.71
N PHE A 228 -11.26 4.97 -16.56
CA PHE A 228 -10.29 5.67 -15.72
C PHE A 228 -8.85 5.44 -16.17
N LYS A 229 -8.49 4.18 -16.47
CA LYS A 229 -7.14 3.82 -16.93
C LYS A 229 -7.12 2.53 -17.73
N ILE A 230 -6.22 2.48 -18.70
CA ILE A 230 -5.94 1.34 -19.57
C ILE A 230 -4.43 1.07 -19.57
N ALA A 231 -4.05 -0.20 -19.51
CA ALA A 231 -2.71 -0.68 -19.79
C ALA A 231 -2.74 -1.82 -20.80
N TRP A 232 -1.95 -1.71 -21.87
CA TRP A 232 -1.76 -2.79 -22.84
C TRP A 232 -0.46 -3.52 -22.51
N CYS A 233 -0.59 -4.68 -21.90
CA CYS A 233 0.51 -5.46 -21.37
C CYS A 233 1.02 -6.43 -22.44
N ALA A 234 2.34 -6.58 -22.48
CA ALA A 234 3.00 -7.70 -23.15
C ALA A 234 3.15 -8.85 -22.15
N ASN A 235 2.96 -10.09 -22.58
CA ASN A 235 3.44 -11.25 -21.85
C ASN A 235 4.96 -11.39 -22.06
N THR A 236 5.56 -12.51 -21.66
CA THR A 236 6.99 -12.78 -21.92
C THR A 236 7.34 -12.72 -23.42
N ASP A 237 6.43 -13.17 -24.29
CA ASP A 237 6.47 -12.88 -25.72
C ASP A 237 5.74 -11.55 -25.96
N PRO A 238 6.42 -10.49 -26.46
CA PRO A 238 5.78 -9.20 -26.71
C PRO A 238 4.68 -9.21 -27.77
N ASP A 239 4.60 -10.26 -28.59
CA ASP A 239 3.48 -10.45 -29.52
C ASP A 239 2.25 -11.03 -28.81
N ASP A 240 2.38 -11.67 -27.65
CA ASP A 240 1.25 -12.17 -26.86
C ASP A 240 0.82 -11.10 -25.85
N THR A 241 -0.39 -10.57 -26.01
CA THR A 241 -0.79 -9.35 -25.29
C THR A 241 -2.11 -9.48 -24.56
N CYS A 242 -2.29 -8.61 -23.57
CA CYS A 242 -3.55 -8.42 -22.88
C CYS A 242 -3.79 -6.94 -22.55
N ILE A 243 -5.05 -6.57 -22.33
CA ILE A 243 -5.45 -5.19 -21.99
C ILE A 243 -6.12 -5.22 -20.62
N LEU A 244 -5.58 -4.47 -19.67
CA LEU A 244 -6.14 -4.27 -18.34
C LEU A 244 -6.83 -2.90 -18.26
N ILE A 245 -8.06 -2.86 -17.77
CA ILE A 245 -8.93 -1.67 -17.79
C ILE A 245 -9.54 -1.46 -16.40
N SER A 246 -9.51 -0.22 -15.92
CA SER A 246 -10.34 0.28 -14.81
C SER A 246 -11.44 1.21 -15.33
N GLY A 247 -12.66 1.04 -14.81
CA GLY A 247 -13.86 1.74 -15.30
C GLY A 247 -14.45 1.12 -16.57
N GLY A 248 -15.39 1.82 -17.21
CA GLY A 248 -16.10 1.34 -18.42
C GLY A 248 -17.21 0.30 -18.15
N ALA A 249 -17.29 -0.21 -16.93
CA ALA A 249 -18.31 -1.17 -16.51
C ALA A 249 -19.66 -0.48 -16.28
N SER A 250 -20.75 -1.25 -16.36
CA SER A 250 -22.07 -0.73 -16.02
C SER A 250 -22.20 -0.47 -14.52
N THR A 251 -22.79 0.67 -14.14
CA THR A 251 -23.03 1.04 -12.75
C THR A 251 -24.01 0.11 -12.03
N THR A 252 -24.75 -0.73 -12.76
CA THR A 252 -25.69 -1.71 -12.20
C THR A 252 -25.05 -3.06 -11.86
N LEU A 253 -23.77 -3.28 -12.20
CA LEU A 253 -23.06 -4.51 -11.87
C LEU A 253 -22.77 -4.58 -10.36
N ALA A 254 -23.20 -5.67 -9.72
CA ALA A 254 -23.00 -5.90 -8.29
C ALA A 254 -21.51 -6.12 -7.92
N THR A 255 -20.73 -6.69 -8.84
CA THR A 255 -19.30 -6.93 -8.64
C THR A 255 -18.52 -6.06 -9.61
N LYS A 256 -17.90 -5.00 -9.07
CA LYS A 256 -16.97 -4.15 -9.81
C LYS A 256 -15.56 -4.73 -9.70
N GLY A 257 -14.65 -4.21 -10.51
CA GLY A 257 -13.27 -4.68 -10.55
C GLY A 257 -12.53 -4.21 -11.78
N LEU A 258 -11.35 -4.79 -12.02
CA LEU A 258 -10.59 -4.55 -13.24
C LEU A 258 -11.05 -5.51 -14.33
N THR A 259 -11.20 -5.03 -15.56
CA THR A 259 -11.48 -5.90 -16.72
C THR A 259 -10.19 -6.24 -17.43
N LEU A 260 -9.92 -7.52 -17.63
CA LEU A 260 -8.77 -8.03 -18.37
C LEU A 260 -9.22 -8.71 -19.66
N PHE A 261 -8.73 -8.21 -20.80
CA PHE A 261 -8.81 -8.88 -22.10
C PHE A 261 -7.51 -9.58 -22.41
N GLU A 262 -7.51 -10.90 -22.38
CA GLU A 262 -6.42 -11.70 -22.91
C GLU A 262 -6.64 -11.85 -24.42
N LEU A 263 -5.89 -11.11 -25.23
CA LEU A 263 -6.03 -11.12 -26.69
C LEU A 263 -5.31 -12.31 -27.31
N GLY A 264 -4.23 -12.78 -26.67
CA GLY A 264 -3.36 -13.80 -27.23
C GLY A 264 -2.31 -13.18 -28.15
N ARG A 265 -1.70 -14.03 -28.98
CA ARG A 265 -0.69 -13.62 -29.95
C ARG A 265 -1.28 -12.75 -31.06
N THR A 266 -0.74 -11.55 -31.22
CA THR A 266 -1.10 -10.60 -32.26
C THR A 266 -0.83 -11.19 -33.65
N PRO A 267 -1.82 -11.21 -34.55
CA PRO A 267 -1.62 -11.69 -35.92
C PRO A 267 -0.56 -10.87 -36.67
N ASN A 268 0.17 -11.52 -37.58
CA ASN A 268 1.18 -10.83 -38.37
C ASN A 268 0.53 -9.83 -39.35
N TYR A 269 0.69 -8.55 -39.03
CA TYR A 269 0.14 -7.43 -39.78
C TYR A 269 0.40 -7.50 -41.29
N ALA A 270 1.58 -7.95 -41.72
CA ALA A 270 1.96 -7.95 -43.14
C ALA A 270 1.19 -8.99 -43.97
N THR A 271 0.68 -10.05 -43.33
CA THR A 271 0.07 -11.21 -44.00
C THR A 271 -1.42 -11.37 -43.68
N SER A 272 -1.92 -10.73 -42.62
CA SER A 272 -3.31 -10.86 -42.19
C SER A 272 -4.24 -9.90 -42.94
N SER A 273 -5.45 -10.37 -43.25
CA SER A 273 -6.52 -9.49 -43.75
C SER A 273 -7.07 -8.59 -42.64
N TRP A 274 -7.71 -7.50 -43.02
CA TRP A 274 -8.35 -6.58 -42.07
C TRP A 274 -9.41 -7.25 -41.21
N GLN A 275 -10.14 -8.21 -41.77
CA GLN A 275 -11.15 -8.97 -41.02
C GLN A 275 -10.51 -9.80 -39.91
N ILE A 276 -9.32 -10.38 -40.14
CA ILE A 276 -8.57 -11.13 -39.12
C ILE A 276 -8.09 -10.19 -38.01
N LEU A 277 -7.53 -9.03 -38.38
CA LEU A 277 -7.05 -8.04 -37.41
C LEU A 277 -8.19 -7.46 -36.56
N SER A 278 -9.31 -7.11 -37.20
CA SER A 278 -10.51 -6.63 -36.54
C SER A 278 -11.12 -7.70 -35.64
N GLY A 279 -11.21 -8.95 -36.12
CA GLY A 279 -11.71 -10.09 -35.36
C GLY A 279 -10.89 -10.38 -34.10
N HIS A 280 -9.57 -10.29 -34.18
CA HIS A 280 -8.67 -10.46 -33.03
C HIS A 280 -8.93 -9.44 -31.91
N LEU A 281 -9.30 -8.20 -32.26
CA LEU A 281 -9.59 -7.13 -31.30
C LEU A 281 -11.06 -7.15 -30.83
N ALA A 282 -11.96 -7.68 -31.66
CA ALA A 282 -13.38 -7.84 -31.36
C ALA A 282 -13.61 -8.96 -30.34
N ASP A 283 -12.96 -10.11 -30.53
CA ASP A 283 -13.20 -11.34 -29.77
C ASP A 283 -11.93 -11.75 -29.01
N PRO A 284 -11.73 -11.21 -27.78
CA PRO A 284 -10.57 -11.58 -26.97
C PRO A 284 -10.63 -13.06 -26.62
N LYS A 285 -9.49 -13.76 -26.69
CA LYS A 285 -9.37 -15.18 -26.32
C LYS A 285 -9.97 -15.47 -24.94
N ARG A 286 -9.84 -14.54 -24.00
CA ARG A 286 -10.52 -14.59 -22.71
C ARG A 286 -10.78 -13.18 -22.18
N GLN A 287 -11.96 -13.00 -21.57
CA GLN A 287 -12.31 -11.81 -20.79
C GLN A 287 -12.52 -12.22 -19.33
N ARG A 288 -11.88 -11.51 -18.40
CA ARG A 288 -11.98 -11.79 -16.96
C ARG A 288 -12.22 -10.49 -16.20
N ILE A 289 -12.96 -10.59 -15.10
CA ILE A 289 -13.03 -9.54 -14.09
C ILE A 289 -12.06 -9.93 -12.98
N LEU A 290 -11.08 -9.09 -12.68
CA LEU A 290 -10.23 -9.23 -11.51
C LEU A 290 -10.97 -8.53 -10.35
N PRO A 291 -11.34 -9.28 -9.30
CA PRO A 291 -12.29 -8.79 -8.29
C PRO A 291 -11.71 -7.65 -7.45
N SER A 292 -12.55 -6.67 -7.13
CA SER A 292 -12.34 -5.76 -6.00
C SER A 292 -13.28 -6.14 -4.83
N PRO A 293 -13.04 -5.61 -3.62
CA PRO A 293 -13.99 -5.74 -2.52
C PRO A 293 -15.40 -5.27 -2.92
N PRO A 294 -16.47 -5.81 -2.29
CA PRO A 294 -17.85 -5.41 -2.59
C PRO A 294 -18.04 -3.89 -2.49
N ASN A 295 -18.72 -3.30 -3.47
CA ASN A 295 -18.96 -1.85 -3.57
C ASN A 295 -17.70 -0.97 -3.70
N ALA A 296 -16.51 -1.56 -3.91
CA ALA A 296 -15.29 -0.80 -4.13
C ALA A 296 -14.98 -0.64 -5.63
N GLU A 297 -14.78 0.61 -6.04
CA GLU A 297 -14.38 0.96 -7.41
C GLU A 297 -12.87 1.14 -7.50
N VAL A 298 -12.26 0.59 -8.55
CA VAL A 298 -10.84 0.79 -8.83
C VAL A 298 -10.68 2.03 -9.71
N VAL A 299 -10.04 3.06 -9.18
CA VAL A 299 -9.87 4.36 -9.86
C VAL A 299 -8.52 4.48 -10.57
N ASP A 300 -7.50 3.78 -10.08
CA ASP A 300 -6.16 3.75 -10.67
C ASP A 300 -5.47 2.41 -10.34
N PHE A 301 -4.39 2.08 -11.06
CA PHE A 301 -3.57 0.92 -10.76
C PHE A 301 -2.11 1.10 -11.21
N CYS A 302 -1.21 0.37 -10.57
CA CYS A 302 0.19 0.26 -10.92
C CYS A 302 0.54 -1.21 -11.19
N LEU A 303 1.17 -1.49 -12.33
CA LEU A 303 1.67 -2.81 -12.69
C LEU A 303 3.07 -3.02 -12.13
N ILE A 304 3.37 -4.25 -11.71
CA ILE A 304 4.71 -4.67 -11.29
C ILE A 304 5.32 -5.53 -12.41
N PRO A 305 6.11 -4.94 -13.34
CA PRO A 305 6.71 -5.68 -14.45
C PRO A 305 7.78 -6.65 -13.95
N ARG A 306 7.79 -7.87 -14.51
CA ARG A 306 8.79 -8.90 -14.16
C ARG A 306 9.98 -8.91 -15.11
N THR A 307 9.74 -8.66 -16.40
CA THR A 307 10.75 -8.92 -17.45
C THR A 307 11.59 -7.69 -17.79
N SER A 308 10.97 -6.51 -17.96
CA SER A 308 11.70 -5.27 -18.29
C SER A 308 10.87 -4.02 -17.96
N PRO A 309 11.49 -2.84 -17.83
CA PRO A 309 10.74 -1.59 -17.63
C PRO A 309 10.05 -1.06 -18.90
N HIS A 310 10.28 -1.69 -20.05
CA HIS A 310 9.74 -1.27 -21.36
C HIS A 310 8.24 -1.53 -21.49
N PHE A 311 7.67 -1.16 -22.64
CA PHE A 311 6.24 -1.27 -22.93
C PHE A 311 5.38 -0.53 -21.88
N ALA A 312 5.78 0.71 -21.55
CA ALA A 312 5.16 1.54 -20.52
C ALA A 312 5.06 0.85 -19.14
N GLY A 313 6.08 0.07 -18.75
CA GLY A 313 6.11 -0.64 -17.48
C GLY A 313 5.16 -1.84 -17.41
N ALA A 314 4.72 -2.36 -18.56
CA ALA A 314 3.74 -3.44 -18.65
C ALA A 314 4.30 -4.72 -19.31
N HIS A 315 5.61 -4.98 -19.17
CA HIS A 315 6.24 -6.20 -19.69
C HIS A 315 6.16 -7.34 -18.67
N ASP A 316 5.33 -8.33 -18.98
CA ASP A 316 5.11 -9.56 -18.22
C ASP A 316 4.84 -9.27 -16.73
N PRO A 317 3.78 -8.52 -16.40
CA PRO A 317 3.53 -8.11 -15.03
C PRO A 317 3.18 -9.32 -14.14
N ILE A 318 3.73 -9.33 -12.92
CA ILE A 318 3.48 -10.40 -11.94
C ILE A 318 2.35 -10.05 -10.97
N ALA A 319 2.09 -8.75 -10.77
CA ALA A 319 1.08 -8.25 -9.87
C ALA A 319 0.56 -6.88 -10.33
N VAL A 320 -0.62 -6.54 -9.83
CA VAL A 320 -1.21 -5.21 -9.92
C VAL A 320 -1.52 -4.68 -8.53
N LEU A 321 -1.11 -3.45 -8.26
CA LEU A 321 -1.53 -2.66 -7.11
C LEU A 321 -2.67 -1.75 -7.57
N ALA A 322 -3.89 -2.03 -7.14
CA ALA A 322 -5.07 -1.27 -7.52
C ALA A 322 -5.47 -0.31 -6.40
N ILE A 323 -5.72 0.95 -6.75
CA ILE A 323 -6.15 2.01 -5.85
C ILE A 323 -7.67 2.11 -5.94
N LEU A 324 -8.33 2.00 -4.79
CA LEU A 324 -9.77 2.10 -4.65
C LEU A 324 -10.21 3.57 -4.51
N SER A 325 -11.48 3.86 -4.80
CA SER A 325 -12.07 5.19 -4.59
C SER A 325 -12.04 5.64 -3.12
N SER A 326 -11.91 4.72 -2.16
CA SER A 326 -11.68 4.98 -0.74
C SER A 326 -10.25 5.47 -0.41
N GLY A 327 -9.31 5.35 -1.35
CA GLY A 327 -7.87 5.55 -1.13
C GLY A 327 -7.13 4.30 -0.64
N GLU A 328 -7.85 3.20 -0.37
CA GLU A 328 -7.23 1.92 -0.04
C GLU A 328 -6.56 1.28 -1.25
N ILE A 329 -5.65 0.35 -0.98
CA ILE A 329 -4.93 -0.42 -1.99
C ILE A 329 -5.29 -1.88 -1.84
N ILE A 330 -5.48 -2.55 -2.98
CA ILE A 330 -5.51 -4.01 -3.05
C ILE A 330 -4.38 -4.49 -3.96
N THR A 331 -3.85 -5.68 -3.68
CA THR A 331 -2.82 -6.32 -4.50
C THR A 331 -3.40 -7.58 -5.10
N LEU A 332 -3.34 -7.71 -6.42
CA LEU A 332 -3.79 -8.92 -7.12
C LEU A 332 -2.63 -9.50 -7.91
N SER A 333 -2.54 -10.83 -7.96
CA SER A 333 -1.63 -11.53 -8.86
C SER A 333 -2.07 -11.30 -10.30
N PHE A 334 -1.12 -11.14 -11.22
CA PHE A 334 -1.41 -10.98 -12.64
C PHE A 334 -0.91 -12.19 -13.44
N PRO A 335 -1.69 -12.72 -14.42
CA PRO A 335 -3.01 -12.27 -14.88
C PRO A 335 -4.20 -12.89 -14.13
N SER A 336 -3.97 -13.74 -13.12
CA SER A 336 -5.02 -14.56 -12.51
C SER A 336 -6.04 -13.78 -11.67
N GLY A 337 -5.71 -12.58 -11.18
CA GLY A 337 -6.60 -11.75 -10.35
C GLY A 337 -6.78 -12.26 -8.92
N ILE A 338 -5.95 -13.19 -8.44
CA ILE A 338 -6.05 -13.73 -7.09
C ILE A 338 -5.51 -12.68 -6.12
N PRO A 339 -6.25 -12.30 -5.05
CA PRO A 339 -5.75 -11.40 -4.04
C PRO A 339 -4.45 -11.90 -3.41
N ILE A 340 -3.45 -11.02 -3.35
CA ILE A 340 -2.18 -11.24 -2.65
C ILE A 340 -2.27 -10.46 -1.34
N ASN A 341 -2.03 -11.14 -0.24
CA ASN A 341 -1.93 -10.48 1.05
C ASN A 341 -0.65 -9.61 1.09
N PRO A 342 -0.71 -8.35 1.55
CA PRO A 342 0.47 -7.49 1.60
C PRO A 342 1.52 -7.94 2.63
N THR A 343 1.12 -8.76 3.61
CA THR A 343 1.99 -9.31 4.66
C THR A 343 3.21 -10.00 4.03
N ASN A 344 4.41 -9.55 4.37
CA ASN A 344 5.70 -10.04 3.86
C ASN A 344 5.90 -9.90 2.33
N HIS A 345 5.01 -9.18 1.64
CA HIS A 345 5.14 -8.83 0.22
C HIS A 345 5.42 -7.34 0.00
N LEU A 346 4.93 -6.49 0.91
CA LEU A 346 5.11 -5.05 0.93
C LEU A 346 5.64 -4.63 2.31
N HIS A 347 6.30 -3.47 2.36
CA HIS A 347 6.78 -2.89 3.60
C HIS A 347 5.62 -2.66 4.61
N PRO A 348 5.83 -2.82 5.93
CA PRO A 348 4.78 -2.61 6.95
C PRO A 348 3.99 -1.31 6.82
N SER A 349 4.61 -0.22 6.35
CA SER A 349 3.91 1.07 6.11
C SER A 349 2.74 0.95 5.14
N MET A 350 2.77 0.00 4.20
CA MET A 350 1.67 -0.21 3.25
C MET A 350 0.44 -0.84 3.91
N THR A 351 0.60 -1.49 5.07
CA THR A 351 -0.53 -2.10 5.79
C THR A 351 -1.52 -1.04 6.27
N PHE A 352 -1.11 0.21 6.46
CA PHE A 352 -1.97 1.31 6.89
C PHE A 352 -3.07 1.66 5.89
N VAL A 353 -2.93 1.24 4.63
CA VAL A 353 -3.87 1.49 3.53
C VAL A 353 -4.27 0.21 2.80
N HIS A 354 -3.93 -0.97 3.33
CA HIS A 354 -4.13 -2.26 2.66
C HIS A 354 -4.69 -3.36 3.58
N PRO A 355 -6.00 -3.33 3.89
CA PRO A 355 -6.88 -2.15 3.88
C PRO A 355 -6.64 -1.26 5.13
N TYR A 356 -7.43 -0.20 5.33
CA TYR A 356 -7.24 0.69 6.47
C TYR A 356 -7.29 -0.04 7.81
N ILE A 357 -6.54 0.48 8.79
CA ILE A 357 -6.56 0.00 10.17
C ILE A 357 -7.82 0.51 10.87
N SER A 358 -8.60 -0.41 11.42
CA SER A 358 -9.80 -0.11 12.20
C SER A 358 -9.54 -0.02 13.70
N ASN A 359 -8.54 -0.75 14.20
CA ASN A 359 -8.19 -0.80 15.62
C ASN A 359 -6.72 -1.20 15.79
N PHE A 360 -6.09 -0.83 16.89
CA PHE A 360 -4.74 -1.30 17.20
C PHE A 360 -4.50 -1.49 18.69
N SER A 361 -3.49 -2.28 19.02
CA SER A 361 -2.97 -2.48 20.36
C SER A 361 -1.43 -2.54 20.30
N LEU A 362 -0.79 -2.44 21.46
CA LEU A 362 0.66 -2.49 21.60
C LEU A 362 0.99 -3.34 22.82
N SER A 363 1.81 -4.35 22.64
CA SER A 363 2.16 -5.31 23.68
C SER A 363 3.68 -5.44 23.81
N PRO A 364 4.25 -5.20 25.00
CA PRO A 364 5.67 -5.46 25.24
C PRO A 364 5.92 -6.97 25.28
N MET A 365 6.87 -7.46 24.49
CA MET A 365 7.24 -8.88 24.45
C MET A 365 8.71 -9.07 24.78
N ASP A 366 9.04 -10.15 25.49
CA ASP A 366 10.42 -10.56 25.66
C ASP A 366 11.08 -10.77 24.30
N ARG A 367 12.30 -10.24 24.13
CA ARG A 367 13.06 -10.33 22.88
C ARG A 367 13.23 -11.77 22.42
N THR A 368 13.63 -12.68 23.30
CA THR A 368 13.87 -14.09 22.94
C THR A 368 12.61 -14.76 22.44
N ARG A 369 11.47 -14.47 23.09
CA ARG A 369 10.17 -14.96 22.62
C ARG A 369 9.80 -14.37 21.27
N TRP A 370 9.90 -13.05 21.08
CA TRP A 370 9.55 -12.40 19.82
C TRP A 370 10.37 -12.94 18.64
N LEU A 371 11.68 -13.14 18.84
CA LEU A 371 12.55 -13.74 17.83
C LEU A 371 12.19 -15.18 17.48
N GLY A 372 11.54 -15.92 18.39
CA GLY A 372 11.06 -17.27 18.15
C GLY A 372 9.74 -17.34 17.37
N LEU A 373 9.04 -16.20 17.22
CA LEU A 373 7.78 -16.14 16.48
C LEU A 373 8.06 -15.77 15.02
N THR A 374 8.39 -16.77 14.21
CA THR A 374 8.57 -16.61 12.76
C THR A 374 7.52 -17.41 12.01
N GLU A 375 6.63 -16.72 11.33
CA GLU A 375 5.53 -17.35 10.60
C GLU A 375 6.05 -18.11 9.37
N ARG A 376 5.49 -19.30 9.10
CA ARG A 376 5.77 -20.07 7.89
C ARG A 376 4.50 -20.23 7.08
N ARG A 377 4.32 -19.33 6.12
CA ARG A 377 3.18 -19.30 5.21
C ARG A 377 3.61 -19.57 3.77
N GLN A 378 2.83 -20.37 3.04
CA GLN A 378 2.98 -20.50 1.60
C GLN A 378 2.55 -19.19 0.93
N HIS A 379 3.47 -18.58 0.20
CA HIS A 379 3.22 -17.36 -0.55
C HIS A 379 3.86 -17.42 -1.93
N GLY A 380 3.43 -16.53 -2.84
CA GLY A 380 4.04 -16.40 -4.16
C GLY A 380 5.46 -15.84 -4.10
N PRO A 381 6.19 -15.78 -5.23
CA PRO A 381 7.48 -15.09 -5.26
C PRO A 381 7.36 -13.62 -4.82
N PRO A 382 8.44 -13.03 -4.26
CA PRO A 382 8.42 -11.62 -3.85
C PRO A 382 8.21 -10.71 -5.06
N ILE A 383 7.31 -9.74 -4.91
CA ILE A 383 6.95 -8.77 -5.95
C ILE A 383 7.86 -7.53 -5.95
N LEU A 384 8.56 -7.25 -4.83
CA LEU A 384 9.59 -6.21 -4.72
C LEU A 384 10.93 -6.86 -4.35
N ARG A 385 12.02 -6.37 -4.94
CA ARG A 385 13.40 -6.90 -4.74
C ARG A 385 14.47 -5.81 -4.69
N GLY A 386 14.07 -4.55 -4.78
CA GLY A 386 14.99 -3.42 -4.89
C GLY A 386 15.47 -2.92 -3.53
N GLY A 387 16.57 -2.17 -3.56
CA GLY A 387 17.19 -1.58 -2.39
C GLY A 387 18.03 -2.56 -1.56
N PHE A 388 18.69 -2.02 -0.54
CA PHE A 388 19.36 -2.78 0.50
C PHE A 388 19.16 -2.07 1.84
N GLU A 389 18.79 -2.83 2.85
CA GLU A 389 18.57 -2.34 4.21
C GLU A 389 19.90 -2.02 4.88
N GLU A 390 19.95 -0.89 5.59
CA GLU A 390 21.12 -0.54 6.39
C GLU A 390 20.97 -1.04 7.82
N ARG A 391 22.07 -1.54 8.39
CA ARG A 391 22.07 -2.05 9.77
C ARG A 391 22.07 -0.92 10.78
N HIS A 392 21.13 -0.99 11.70
CA HIS A 392 21.02 -0.13 12.86
C HIS A 392 21.66 -0.79 14.09
N VAL A 393 21.75 -0.03 15.18
CA VAL A 393 22.28 -0.57 16.44
C VAL A 393 21.20 -1.45 17.06
N PRO A 394 21.50 -2.71 17.41
CA PRO A 394 20.51 -3.57 18.04
C PRO A 394 20.24 -3.11 19.47
N LYS A 395 18.97 -3.11 19.84
CA LYS A 395 18.54 -2.86 21.22
C LYS A 395 18.74 -4.13 22.05
N ARG A 396 19.72 -4.10 22.94
CA ARG A 396 20.06 -5.23 23.81
C ARG A 396 19.37 -5.05 25.17
N PHE A 397 18.78 -6.12 25.70
CA PHE A 397 18.26 -6.25 27.08
C PHE A 397 16.90 -5.61 27.41
N GLU A 398 16.10 -5.20 26.42
CA GLU A 398 14.75 -4.69 26.65
C GLU A 398 13.68 -5.49 25.88
N ASN A 399 12.43 -5.36 26.33
CA ASN A 399 11.27 -5.87 25.62
C ASN A 399 11.12 -5.17 24.26
N ARG A 400 10.59 -5.90 23.28
CA ARG A 400 10.21 -5.38 21.97
C ARG A 400 8.77 -4.86 22.02
N ASN A 401 8.50 -3.77 21.32
CA ASN A 401 7.18 -3.16 21.27
C ASN A 401 6.44 -3.68 20.05
N VAL A 402 5.69 -4.77 20.24
CA VAL A 402 4.97 -5.43 19.16
C VAL A 402 3.61 -4.77 19.03
N ILE A 403 3.34 -4.14 17.89
CA ILE A 403 2.02 -3.59 17.56
C ILE A 403 1.12 -4.71 17.03
N GLN A 404 -0.17 -4.62 17.31
CA GLN A 404 -1.21 -5.44 16.69
C GLN A 404 -2.19 -4.49 15.99
N THR A 405 -2.30 -4.54 14.66
CA THR A 405 -3.26 -3.72 13.91
C THR A 405 -4.35 -4.58 13.30
N ALA A 406 -5.60 -4.31 13.64
CA ALA A 406 -6.75 -4.93 13.00
C ALA A 406 -7.23 -4.08 11.83
N HIS A 407 -7.48 -4.72 10.70
CA HIS A 407 -7.89 -4.08 9.46
C HIS A 407 -9.38 -4.30 9.21
N VAL A 408 -9.97 -3.50 8.32
CA VAL A 408 -11.40 -3.54 8.01
C VAL A 408 -11.87 -4.91 7.48
N ASP A 409 -10.98 -5.67 6.84
CA ASP A 409 -11.23 -7.03 6.35
C ASP A 409 -11.14 -8.13 7.43
N GLY A 410 -10.90 -7.76 8.70
CA GLY A 410 -10.75 -8.71 9.80
C GLY A 410 -9.37 -9.36 9.88
N THR A 411 -8.39 -8.94 9.07
CA THR A 411 -7.00 -9.36 9.27
C THR A 411 -6.38 -8.61 10.44
N ILE A 412 -5.56 -9.31 11.22
CA ILE A 412 -4.73 -8.71 12.27
C ILE A 412 -3.27 -8.91 11.88
N ARG A 413 -2.50 -7.83 11.81
CA ARG A 413 -1.07 -7.85 11.50
C ARG A 413 -0.28 -7.43 12.73
N MET A 414 0.86 -8.09 12.93
CA MET A 414 1.72 -7.85 14.09
C MET A 414 3.17 -7.75 13.67
N TRP A 415 3.84 -6.71 14.15
CA TRP A 415 5.25 -6.47 13.90
C TRP A 415 5.84 -5.62 15.02
N ASP A 416 7.15 -5.47 15.01
CA ASP A 416 7.85 -4.60 15.94
C ASP A 416 7.88 -3.16 15.42
N VAL A 417 7.40 -2.21 16.23
CA VAL A 417 7.39 -0.79 15.84
C VAL A 417 8.80 -0.20 15.77
N GLY A 418 9.75 -0.79 16.51
CA GLY A 418 11.10 -0.26 16.64
C GLY A 418 11.15 1.10 17.34
N HIS A 419 12.37 1.55 17.64
CA HIS A 419 12.70 2.82 18.28
C HIS A 419 13.86 3.52 17.54
N GLY A 420 13.97 3.30 16.22
CA GLY A 420 15.16 3.66 15.45
C GLY A 420 16.37 2.73 15.68
N ASP A 421 16.14 1.59 16.33
CA ASP A 421 17.06 0.48 16.49
C ASP A 421 16.86 -0.60 15.40
N GLU A 422 17.74 -1.59 15.37
CA GLU A 422 17.62 -2.72 14.44
C GLU A 422 16.33 -3.52 14.69
N ILE A 423 15.58 -3.78 13.61
CA ILE A 423 14.46 -4.72 13.63
C ILE A 423 15.02 -6.12 13.39
N GLU A 424 15.16 -6.89 14.48
CA GLU A 424 15.78 -8.21 14.42
C GLU A 424 14.84 -9.33 13.91
N ASN A 425 13.53 -9.12 14.00
CA ASN A 425 12.51 -9.94 13.36
C ASN A 425 11.70 -9.02 12.44
N ASP A 426 12.06 -9.03 11.17
CA ASP A 426 11.54 -8.21 10.08
C ASP A 426 10.22 -8.75 9.49
N THR A 427 9.85 -9.98 9.86
CA THR A 427 8.63 -10.61 9.37
C THR A 427 7.39 -10.13 10.10
N LEU A 428 6.34 -9.81 9.33
CA LEU A 428 5.02 -9.57 9.88
C LEU A 428 4.34 -10.92 10.17
N LEU A 429 3.69 -10.99 11.32
CA LEU A 429 2.81 -12.10 11.71
C LEU A 429 1.36 -11.73 11.40
N GLN A 430 0.54 -12.72 11.10
CA GLN A 430 -0.86 -12.50 10.74
C GLN A 430 -1.82 -13.48 11.43
N ALA A 431 -2.97 -12.96 11.85
CA ALA A 431 -4.16 -13.73 12.20
C ALA A 431 -5.36 -13.30 11.33
N ASP A 432 -6.26 -14.24 11.02
CA ASP A 432 -7.44 -14.00 10.17
C ASP A 432 -8.72 -14.26 10.96
N VAL A 433 -9.43 -13.17 11.30
CA VAL A 433 -10.65 -13.24 12.10
C VAL A 433 -11.82 -13.77 11.30
N GLY A 434 -11.97 -13.39 10.02
CA GLY A 434 -13.05 -13.90 9.17
C GLY A 434 -12.98 -15.43 9.04
N ARG A 435 -11.77 -15.95 8.85
CA ARG A 435 -11.54 -17.39 8.81
C ARG A 435 -11.84 -18.06 10.15
N ALA A 436 -11.42 -17.47 11.27
CA ALA A 436 -11.73 -17.97 12.61
C ALA A 436 -13.24 -17.98 12.91
N LEU A 437 -14.00 -16.99 12.42
CA LEU A 437 -15.46 -16.95 12.54
C LEU A 437 -16.16 -17.92 11.57
N GLY A 438 -15.52 -18.27 10.46
CA GLY A 438 -16.12 -19.02 9.36
C GLY A 438 -17.00 -18.17 8.44
N ARG A 439 -16.82 -16.84 8.41
CA ARG A 439 -17.56 -15.89 7.56
C ARG A 439 -16.71 -14.65 7.24
N LEU A 440 -17.04 -13.93 6.17
CA LEU A 440 -16.29 -12.74 5.74
C LEU A 440 -16.91 -11.42 6.23
N ASP A 441 -18.14 -11.46 6.71
CA ASP A 441 -18.91 -10.32 7.20
C ASP A 441 -18.97 -10.26 8.73
N GLY A 442 -19.19 -9.05 9.28
CA GLY A 442 -19.22 -8.85 10.73
C GLY A 442 -17.90 -9.20 11.42
N VAL A 443 -16.77 -8.89 10.76
CA VAL A 443 -15.40 -9.20 11.21
C VAL A 443 -14.69 -8.01 11.86
N LYS A 444 -15.40 -6.92 12.13
CA LYS A 444 -14.83 -5.68 12.66
C LYS A 444 -14.38 -5.85 14.12
N VAL A 445 -13.09 -5.68 14.33
CA VAL A 445 -12.42 -5.84 15.63
C VAL A 445 -12.59 -4.59 16.50
N SER A 446 -13.09 -4.78 17.73
CA SER A 446 -13.25 -3.72 18.72
C SER A 446 -12.17 -3.73 19.81
N LYS A 447 -11.56 -4.88 20.10
CA LYS A 447 -10.50 -5.03 21.12
C LYS A 447 -9.48 -6.08 20.72
N ILE A 448 -8.22 -5.84 21.08
CA ILE A 448 -7.09 -6.76 20.86
C ILE A 448 -6.28 -6.85 22.13
N SER A 449 -5.89 -8.06 22.53
CA SER A 449 -4.99 -8.29 23.66
C SER A 449 -4.06 -9.46 23.36
N LEU A 450 -2.75 -9.22 23.37
CA LEU A 450 -1.71 -10.22 23.15
C LEU A 450 -0.93 -10.44 24.44
N SER A 451 -0.83 -11.69 24.90
CA SER A 451 0.05 -12.01 26.04
C SER A 451 1.50 -12.09 25.60
N GLY A 452 2.34 -11.26 26.21
CA GLY A 452 3.80 -11.31 26.05
C GLY A 452 4.40 -12.60 26.63
N ALA A 453 3.73 -13.26 27.58
CA ALA A 453 4.18 -14.49 28.21
C ALA A 453 3.79 -15.79 27.48
N SER A 454 2.59 -15.89 26.92
CA SER A 454 2.11 -17.12 26.27
C SER A 454 2.10 -17.05 24.73
N ALA A 455 2.25 -15.86 24.15
CA ALA A 455 1.99 -15.61 22.73
C ALA A 455 0.60 -16.10 22.31
N GLU A 456 -0.40 -15.89 23.18
CA GLU A 456 -1.82 -16.07 22.88
C GLU A 456 -2.43 -14.71 22.56
N LEU A 457 -3.15 -14.64 21.44
CA LEU A 457 -3.80 -13.44 20.94
C LEU A 457 -5.31 -13.58 21.13
N ALA A 458 -5.91 -12.66 21.87
CA ALA A 458 -7.36 -12.53 21.97
C ALA A 458 -7.85 -11.34 21.14
N THR A 459 -8.99 -11.54 20.48
CA THR A 459 -9.65 -10.53 19.65
C THR A 459 -11.12 -10.48 20.02
N GLY A 460 -11.61 -9.29 20.35
CA GLY A 460 -13.03 -9.02 20.57
C GLY A 460 -13.62 -8.26 19.39
N LEU A 461 -14.85 -8.61 19.02
CA LEU A 461 -15.55 -8.07 17.86
C LEU A 461 -16.68 -7.10 18.24
N GLU A 462 -17.08 -6.25 17.30
CA GLU A 462 -18.29 -5.41 17.44
C GLU A 462 -19.57 -6.26 17.47
N SER A 463 -19.57 -7.44 16.85
CA SER A 463 -20.69 -8.39 16.89
C SER A 463 -20.83 -9.12 18.23
N GLY A 464 -19.84 -9.03 19.11
CA GLY A 464 -19.88 -9.61 20.46
C GLY A 464 -19.24 -10.99 20.59
N GLU A 465 -18.59 -11.52 19.56
CA GLU A 465 -17.75 -12.71 19.69
C GLU A 465 -16.32 -12.36 20.15
N VAL A 466 -15.72 -13.27 20.90
CA VAL A 466 -14.32 -13.25 21.32
C VAL A 466 -13.62 -14.45 20.70
N VAL A 467 -12.54 -14.20 19.97
CA VAL A 467 -11.73 -15.22 19.30
C VAL A 467 -10.35 -15.27 19.95
N VAL A 468 -9.85 -16.47 20.20
CA VAL A 468 -8.47 -16.67 20.66
C VAL A 468 -7.68 -17.41 19.59
N PHE A 469 -6.49 -16.89 19.30
CA PHE A 469 -5.47 -17.50 18.47
C PHE A 469 -4.28 -17.91 19.33
N ARG A 470 -3.62 -18.99 18.91
CA ARG A 470 -2.43 -19.51 19.57
C ARG A 470 -1.38 -19.91 18.55
N TRP A 471 -0.11 -19.70 18.90
CA TRP A 471 0.99 -20.22 18.09
C TRP A 471 0.95 -21.75 18.02
N ALA A 472 0.89 -22.30 16.81
CA ALA A 472 0.86 -23.75 16.59
C ALA A 472 1.42 -24.11 15.21
N THR A 473 1.59 -25.41 14.98
CA THR A 473 2.02 -25.99 13.69
C THR A 473 0.86 -26.76 13.05
N ASN A 474 0.61 -26.50 11.77
CA ASN A 474 -0.34 -27.23 10.96
C ASN A 474 0.26 -28.55 10.47
N ARG A 475 -0.32 -29.68 10.89
CA ARG A 475 0.10 -31.03 10.47
C ARG A 475 -0.28 -31.39 9.03
N SER A 476 -1.12 -30.60 8.39
CA SER A 476 -1.66 -30.85 7.05
C SER A 476 -1.73 -29.56 6.22
N PRO A 477 -0.58 -28.90 5.95
CA PRO A 477 -0.55 -27.67 5.15
C PRO A 477 -1.01 -27.95 3.71
N GLY A 478 -1.70 -26.97 3.11
CA GLY A 478 -2.26 -27.02 1.76
C GLY A 478 -3.63 -27.70 1.63
N VAL A 479 -4.16 -28.31 2.70
CA VAL A 479 -5.47 -28.97 2.69
C VAL A 479 -6.53 -28.06 3.29
N GLU A 480 -7.53 -27.69 2.49
CA GLU A 480 -8.66 -26.89 2.97
C GLU A 480 -9.48 -27.69 3.99
N PRO A 481 -9.64 -27.18 5.23
CA PRO A 481 -10.43 -27.87 6.23
C PRO A 481 -11.92 -27.89 5.85
N ARG A 482 -12.58 -29.03 6.08
CA ARG A 482 -14.04 -29.14 5.89
C ARG A 482 -14.73 -28.78 7.19
N THR A 483 -15.27 -27.57 7.32
CA THR A 483 -16.02 -27.20 8.53
C THR A 483 -17.31 -26.45 8.19
N ASN A 484 -18.41 -26.94 8.78
CA ASN A 484 -19.74 -26.33 8.76
C ASN A 484 -20.31 -26.21 10.19
N ARG A 485 -19.44 -26.29 11.22
CA ARG A 485 -19.90 -26.24 12.62
C ARG A 485 -20.30 -24.82 12.96
N LYS A 486 -21.56 -24.64 13.36
CA LYS A 486 -22.05 -23.37 13.90
C LYS A 486 -21.42 -23.09 15.26
N ASN A 487 -21.21 -21.81 15.56
CA ASN A 487 -20.73 -21.38 16.87
C ASN A 487 -21.82 -21.63 17.92
N ALA A 488 -21.42 -22.16 19.09
CA ALA A 488 -22.31 -22.31 20.23
C ALA A 488 -22.45 -20.96 20.94
N ILE A 489 -23.69 -20.62 21.32
CA ILE A 489 -24.02 -19.35 22.00
C ILE A 489 -23.70 -19.52 23.49
N ARG A 490 -22.96 -18.57 24.06
CA ARG A 490 -22.51 -18.51 25.47
C ARG A 490 -21.71 -19.72 25.94
N GLU A 491 -21.13 -20.44 24.99
CA GLU A 491 -20.25 -21.57 25.22
C GLU A 491 -18.98 -21.42 24.39
N LEU A 492 -17.92 -22.13 24.79
CA LEU A 492 -16.68 -22.14 24.03
C LEU A 492 -16.77 -23.12 22.86
N THR A 493 -16.56 -22.62 21.66
CA THR A 493 -16.49 -23.41 20.43
C THR A 493 -15.03 -23.65 20.08
N ASP A 494 -14.62 -24.92 19.96
CA ASP A 494 -13.33 -25.29 19.35
C ASP A 494 -13.36 -24.96 17.85
N ILE A 495 -12.43 -24.12 17.42
CA ILE A 495 -12.30 -23.64 16.04
C ILE A 495 -10.92 -23.95 15.43
N THR A 496 -10.18 -24.88 16.03
CA THR A 496 -8.84 -25.30 15.55
C THR A 496 -8.84 -25.89 14.14
N ASP A 497 -9.99 -26.38 13.69
CA ASP A 497 -10.20 -26.86 12.33
C ASP A 497 -10.31 -25.71 11.30
N ARG A 498 -10.56 -24.46 11.71
CA ARG A 498 -10.68 -23.29 10.81
C ARG A 498 -9.32 -22.65 10.43
N LYS A 499 -8.22 -23.40 10.57
CA LYS A 499 -6.87 -22.95 10.21
C LYS A 499 -6.73 -22.63 8.73
N ASP A 500 -5.82 -21.71 8.41
CA ASP A 500 -5.40 -21.40 7.05
C ASP A 500 -4.56 -22.54 6.46
N PRO A 501 -4.92 -23.09 5.27
CA PRO A 501 -4.14 -24.15 4.63
C PRO A 501 -2.73 -23.68 4.26
N ALA A 502 -2.54 -22.41 3.90
CA ALA A 502 -1.25 -21.87 3.51
C ALA A 502 -0.34 -21.68 4.73
N LEU A 503 -0.91 -21.59 5.94
CA LEU A 503 -0.15 -21.43 7.18
C LEU A 503 0.30 -22.78 7.73
N SER A 504 1.62 -23.02 7.69
CA SER A 504 2.25 -24.22 8.26
C SER A 504 2.65 -24.05 9.73
N GLU A 505 3.04 -22.84 10.12
CA GLU A 505 3.38 -22.49 11.50
C GLU A 505 3.06 -21.01 11.73
N GLY A 506 2.32 -20.70 12.80
CA GLY A 506 1.93 -19.34 13.13
C GLY A 506 0.73 -19.28 14.08
N PHE A 507 0.03 -18.15 14.10
CA PHE A 507 -1.19 -17.96 14.90
C PHE A 507 -2.38 -18.70 14.27
N HIS A 508 -2.73 -19.83 14.84
CA HIS A 508 -3.91 -20.59 14.45
C HIS A 508 -5.11 -20.26 15.34
N PRO A 509 -6.35 -20.27 14.80
CA PRO A 509 -7.55 -20.17 15.62
C PRO A 509 -7.58 -21.31 16.65
N TYR A 510 -8.04 -21.02 17.86
CA TYR A 510 -8.05 -21.97 18.97
C TYR A 510 -9.45 -22.15 19.56
N THR A 511 -10.04 -21.10 20.11
CA THR A 511 -11.38 -21.14 20.69
C THR A 511 -12.14 -19.85 20.44
N LEU A 512 -13.47 -19.93 20.46
CA LEU A 512 -14.37 -18.80 20.24
C LEU A 512 -15.50 -18.81 21.27
N LEU A 513 -15.80 -17.64 21.83
CA LEU A 513 -16.98 -17.38 22.65
C LEU A 513 -17.92 -16.44 21.91
N ASP A 514 -19.18 -16.84 21.69
CA ASP A 514 -20.26 -15.95 21.22
C ASP A 514 -21.19 -15.60 22.39
N GLU A 515 -20.95 -14.47 23.06
CA GLU A 515 -21.70 -14.10 24.28
C GLU A 515 -23.12 -13.57 23.98
N GLN A 516 -23.34 -13.05 22.75
CA GLN A 516 -24.56 -12.34 22.35
C GLN A 516 -25.00 -11.26 23.35
N ASN A 517 -24.05 -10.45 23.81
CA ASN A 517 -24.30 -9.38 24.78
C ASN A 517 -23.70 -8.03 24.34
N GLY A 518 -23.78 -7.74 23.05
CA GLY A 518 -23.28 -6.51 22.44
C GLY A 518 -21.77 -6.53 22.19
N PRO A 519 -21.21 -5.43 21.64
CA PRO A 519 -19.79 -5.33 21.32
C PRO A 519 -18.87 -5.63 22.50
N VAL A 520 -17.72 -6.25 22.23
CA VAL A 520 -16.68 -6.42 23.25
C VAL A 520 -16.12 -5.05 23.64
N SER A 521 -16.24 -4.68 24.92
CA SER A 521 -15.90 -3.37 25.46
C SER A 521 -14.61 -3.37 26.28
N ALA A 522 -14.20 -4.51 26.82
CA ALA A 522 -12.92 -4.70 27.51
C ALA A 522 -12.40 -6.11 27.28
N LEU A 523 -11.08 -6.27 27.15
CA LEU A 523 -10.44 -7.55 26.86
C LEU A 523 -9.03 -7.57 27.45
N ASN A 524 -8.67 -8.60 28.21
CA ASN A 524 -7.31 -8.78 28.72
C ASN A 524 -6.95 -10.26 28.71
N MET A 525 -5.95 -10.61 27.89
CA MET A 525 -5.28 -11.91 27.87
C MET A 525 -4.06 -11.84 28.78
N SER A 526 -4.17 -12.44 29.98
CA SER A 526 -3.12 -12.37 30.99
C SER A 526 -1.93 -13.27 30.67
N ASP A 527 -0.77 -12.90 31.23
CA ASP A 527 0.47 -13.68 31.17
C ASP A 527 0.45 -14.98 31.99
N VAL A 528 -0.66 -15.24 32.68
CA VAL A 528 -0.83 -16.35 33.62
C VAL A 528 -1.99 -17.26 33.23
N GLY A 529 -2.40 -17.24 31.95
CA GLY A 529 -3.31 -18.23 31.37
C GLY A 529 -4.80 -18.01 31.64
N PHE A 530 -5.19 -16.78 31.99
CA PHE A 530 -6.60 -16.39 32.06
C PHE A 530 -6.92 -15.32 31.02
N LEU A 531 -8.10 -15.43 30.42
CA LEU A 531 -8.69 -14.41 29.56
C LEU A 531 -9.93 -13.85 30.25
N ALA A 532 -10.08 -12.54 30.25
CA ALA A 532 -11.31 -11.89 30.67
C ALA A 532 -11.83 -10.97 29.56
N ALA A 533 -13.14 -11.06 29.31
CA ALA A 533 -13.85 -10.29 28.29
C ALA A 533 -15.09 -9.64 28.91
N GLY A 534 -15.25 -8.35 28.65
CA GLY A 534 -16.43 -7.56 29.03
C GLY A 534 -17.16 -7.05 27.81
N PHE A 535 -18.48 -6.94 27.91
CA PHE A 535 -19.36 -6.61 26.79
C PHE A 535 -20.24 -5.40 27.10
N GLN A 536 -20.60 -4.62 26.08
CA GLN A 536 -21.42 -3.40 26.24
C GLN A 536 -22.81 -3.67 26.81
N GLY A 537 -23.34 -4.90 26.68
CA GLY A 537 -24.58 -5.32 27.34
C GLY A 537 -24.45 -5.56 28.85
N GLY A 538 -23.24 -5.45 29.40
CA GLY A 538 -22.96 -5.51 30.83
C GLY A 538 -22.52 -6.87 31.36
N SER A 539 -22.26 -7.87 30.51
CA SER A 539 -21.67 -9.16 30.94
C SER A 539 -20.15 -9.09 31.08
N LEU A 540 -19.63 -9.99 31.90
CA LEU A 540 -18.20 -10.25 32.13
C LEU A 540 -17.98 -11.77 32.15
N SER A 541 -17.11 -12.26 31.26
CA SER A 541 -16.75 -13.67 31.14
C SER A 541 -15.26 -13.87 31.43
N VAL A 542 -14.91 -14.87 32.24
CA VAL A 542 -13.52 -15.25 32.56
C VAL A 542 -13.28 -16.70 32.15
N ILE A 543 -12.20 -16.91 31.41
CA ILE A 543 -11.84 -18.19 30.79
C ILE A 543 -10.45 -18.61 31.30
N ASP A 544 -10.31 -19.87 31.72
CA ASP A 544 -9.00 -20.51 31.96
C ASP A 544 -8.52 -21.16 30.67
N MET A 545 -7.36 -20.75 30.16
CA MET A 545 -6.82 -21.18 28.86
C MET A 545 -6.17 -22.58 28.91
N ARG A 546 -5.97 -23.19 30.08
CA ARG A 546 -5.32 -24.50 30.28
C ARG A 546 -6.23 -25.72 29.99
N GLY A 547 -7.17 -25.58 29.07
CA GLY A 547 -8.23 -26.55 28.81
C GLY A 547 -9.55 -25.84 28.50
N PRO A 548 -9.48 -24.77 27.69
CA PRO A 548 -10.37 -23.60 27.65
C PRO A 548 -11.74 -23.83 28.27
N ALA A 549 -11.99 -23.24 29.44
CA ALA A 549 -13.27 -23.33 30.14
C ALA A 549 -13.68 -21.98 30.71
N ILE A 550 -14.97 -21.63 30.60
CA ILE A 550 -15.56 -20.47 31.27
C ILE A 550 -15.63 -20.79 32.76
N ILE A 551 -14.81 -20.13 33.56
CA ILE A 551 -14.74 -20.33 35.02
C ILE A 551 -15.57 -19.31 35.79
N TYR A 552 -16.05 -18.26 35.11
CA TYR A 552 -16.92 -17.23 35.68
C TYR A 552 -17.67 -16.48 34.57
N ASN A 553 -18.96 -16.23 34.78
CA ASN A 553 -19.79 -15.35 33.95
C ASN A 553 -20.77 -14.61 34.88
N THR A 554 -20.83 -13.28 34.81
CA THR A 554 -21.68 -12.44 35.65
C THR A 554 -22.12 -11.17 34.92
N SER A 555 -23.13 -10.48 35.44
CA SER A 555 -23.48 -9.12 35.01
C SER A 555 -22.86 -8.07 35.93
N VAL A 556 -22.42 -6.94 35.37
CA VAL A 556 -22.00 -5.74 36.10
C VAL A 556 -23.02 -5.29 37.14
N THR A 557 -24.31 -5.51 36.89
CA THR A 557 -25.38 -5.14 37.81
C THR A 557 -25.41 -5.98 39.09
N GLU A 558 -24.76 -7.14 39.12
CA GLU A 558 -24.71 -8.03 40.29
C GLU A 558 -23.68 -7.52 41.30
N PHE A 559 -22.49 -7.12 40.85
CA PHE A 559 -21.40 -6.73 41.74
C PHE A 559 -21.33 -5.23 42.09
N ILE A 560 -22.12 -4.37 41.43
CA ILE A 560 -22.26 -2.95 41.80
C ILE A 560 -23.28 -2.74 42.94
N LYS A 561 -24.28 -3.62 43.07
CA LYS A 561 -25.38 -3.45 44.05
C LYS A 561 -24.96 -3.62 45.51
N ASP A 562 -23.89 -4.36 45.77
CA ASP A 562 -23.42 -4.67 47.13
C ASP A 562 -22.87 -3.46 47.91
N ASN A 563 -22.80 -2.27 47.30
CA ASN A 563 -22.31 -1.04 47.95
C ASN A 563 -23.41 -0.19 48.62
N LYS A 564 -24.68 -0.62 48.64
CA LYS A 564 -25.78 0.12 49.29
C LYS A 564 -26.25 -0.52 50.60
N GLY A 565 -25.50 -0.25 51.67
CA GLY A 565 -26.06 -0.25 53.01
C GLY A 565 -26.99 0.95 53.21
N GLY A 566 -28.30 0.70 53.35
CA GLY A 566 -29.27 1.57 54.03
C GLY A 566 -29.68 2.89 53.34
N SER A 567 -30.91 2.94 52.82
CA SER A 567 -31.92 4.01 53.04
C SER A 567 -32.89 4.07 51.87
N PHE A 568 -34.17 3.81 52.18
CA PHE A 568 -35.30 3.98 51.27
C PHE A 568 -35.49 5.47 50.95
N LYS A 569 -35.25 5.90 49.69
CA LYS A 569 -35.93 7.08 49.13
C LYS A 569 -36.32 6.88 47.66
N ARG A 570 -37.49 7.46 47.38
CA ARG A 570 -38.45 7.28 46.28
C ARG A 570 -37.88 7.31 44.85
N ARG A 571 -38.49 6.45 44.01
CA ARG A 571 -38.46 6.45 42.54
C ARG A 571 -38.84 7.83 41.97
N SER A 572 -38.00 8.37 41.10
CA SER A 572 -38.43 9.18 39.95
C SER A 572 -38.24 8.35 38.69
N GLN A 573 -39.32 8.15 37.94
CA GLN A 573 -39.32 7.69 36.56
C GLN A 573 -38.60 8.71 35.67
N ASP A 574 -38.15 8.23 34.50
CA ASP A 574 -37.57 8.98 33.37
C ASP A 574 -36.07 9.29 33.41
N LYS A 575 -35.29 8.23 33.16
CA LYS A 575 -34.21 8.16 32.17
C LYS A 575 -33.89 6.67 32.03
N ASN A 576 -33.92 6.09 30.82
CA ASN A 576 -33.34 4.77 30.57
C ASN A 576 -31.87 4.84 31.05
N PRO A 577 -31.50 4.21 32.18
CA PRO A 577 -30.11 4.24 32.61
C PRO A 577 -29.35 3.40 31.60
N SER A 578 -28.36 3.99 30.92
CA SER A 578 -27.40 3.20 30.15
C SER A 578 -26.88 2.09 31.06
N SER A 579 -27.10 0.83 30.69
CA SER A 579 -26.62 -0.31 31.47
C SER A 579 -25.12 -0.18 31.67
N ALA A 580 -24.64 -0.20 32.91
CA ALA A 580 -23.21 -0.17 33.20
C ALA A 580 -22.52 -1.38 32.54
N TYR A 581 -21.34 -1.18 31.97
CA TYR A 581 -20.58 -2.21 31.26
C TYR A 581 -19.09 -2.13 31.60
N PRO A 582 -18.32 -3.22 31.45
CA PRO A 582 -16.89 -3.21 31.72
C PRO A 582 -16.12 -2.36 30.68
N THR A 583 -15.19 -1.54 31.12
CA THR A 583 -14.38 -0.65 30.26
C THR A 583 -12.88 -0.91 30.36
N ALA A 584 -12.41 -1.47 31.47
CA ALA A 584 -11.00 -1.82 31.69
C ALA A 584 -10.92 -3.12 32.50
N ILE A 585 -9.97 -3.99 32.16
CA ILE A 585 -9.71 -5.23 32.90
C ILE A 585 -8.20 -5.37 33.09
N GLU A 586 -7.75 -5.67 34.31
CA GLU A 586 -6.34 -5.91 34.59
C GLU A 586 -6.14 -7.03 35.62
N PHE A 587 -5.08 -7.82 35.45
CA PHE A 587 -4.71 -8.91 36.35
C PHE A 587 -3.50 -8.55 37.21
N SER A 588 -3.54 -8.90 38.50
CA SER A 588 -2.45 -8.64 39.43
C SER A 588 -2.14 -9.82 40.34
N VAL A 589 -0.96 -9.81 40.95
CA VAL A 589 -0.61 -10.70 42.07
C VAL A 589 -0.18 -9.85 43.26
N MET A 590 -1.12 -9.64 44.19
CA MET A 590 -0.92 -8.80 45.37
C MET A 590 -1.87 -9.15 46.51
N THR A 591 -1.63 -8.58 47.69
CA THR A 591 -2.52 -8.69 48.85
C THR A 591 -3.79 -7.86 48.64
N ALA A 592 -4.96 -8.44 48.87
CA ALA A 592 -6.19 -7.66 49.07
C ALA A 592 -6.30 -7.18 50.52
N GLU A 593 -7.09 -6.14 50.78
CA GLU A 593 -7.33 -5.64 52.14
C GLU A 593 -7.95 -6.74 53.01
N GLY A 594 -7.38 -6.95 54.21
CA GLY A 594 -7.80 -7.99 55.14
C GLY A 594 -7.11 -9.34 54.90
N ASP A 595 -6.44 -9.54 53.77
CA ASP A 595 -5.63 -10.73 53.54
C ASP A 595 -4.20 -10.51 54.02
N ASP A 596 -3.62 -11.53 54.65
CA ASP A 596 -2.20 -11.58 54.97
C ASP A 596 -1.38 -12.32 53.90
N TYR A 597 -1.98 -12.68 52.75
CA TYR A 597 -1.34 -13.39 51.65
C TYR A 597 -1.65 -12.72 50.31
N SER A 598 -0.79 -12.92 49.30
CA SER A 598 -1.06 -12.48 47.94
C SER A 598 -1.91 -13.49 47.19
N SER A 599 -2.80 -13.00 46.33
CA SER A 599 -3.65 -13.82 45.45
C SER A 599 -3.52 -13.35 44.02
N ILE A 600 -3.92 -14.20 43.07
CA ILE A 600 -4.22 -13.73 41.71
C ILE A 600 -5.53 -12.93 41.80
N LEU A 601 -5.49 -11.66 41.41
CA LEU A 601 -6.64 -10.78 41.39
C LEU A 601 -6.96 -10.34 39.96
N MET A 602 -8.24 -10.17 39.69
CA MET A 602 -8.75 -9.53 38.48
C MET A 602 -9.50 -8.25 38.89
N HIS A 603 -9.15 -7.13 38.28
CA HIS A 603 -9.76 -5.84 38.52
C HIS A 603 -10.56 -5.41 37.29
N VAL A 604 -11.80 -4.98 37.50
CA VAL A 604 -12.73 -4.64 36.41
C VAL A 604 -13.28 -3.23 36.65
N GLY A 605 -12.92 -2.32 35.75
CA GLY A 605 -13.43 -0.96 35.68
C GLY A 605 -14.72 -0.90 34.86
N THR A 606 -15.63 0.00 35.21
CA THR A 606 -16.94 0.12 34.54
C THR A 606 -17.19 1.51 33.96
N SER A 607 -18.15 1.58 33.04
CA SER A 607 -18.59 2.83 32.39
C SER A 607 -19.25 3.85 33.31
N ASN A 608 -19.69 3.42 34.50
CA ASN A 608 -20.24 4.28 35.54
C ASN A 608 -19.29 4.48 36.73
N GLY A 609 -18.00 4.18 36.55
CA GLY A 609 -16.96 4.51 37.53
C GLY A 609 -16.90 3.61 38.74
N HIS A 610 -17.13 2.30 38.58
CA HIS A 610 -16.81 1.32 39.62
C HIS A 610 -15.57 0.51 39.23
N VAL A 611 -14.75 0.17 40.22
CA VAL A 611 -13.66 -0.80 40.11
C VAL A 611 -13.98 -1.99 41.02
N ALA A 612 -14.39 -3.10 40.42
CA ALA A 612 -14.62 -4.36 41.10
C ALA A 612 -13.33 -5.19 41.16
N THR A 613 -13.10 -5.92 42.25
CA THR A 613 -11.98 -6.85 42.40
C THR A 613 -12.49 -8.25 42.65
N PHE A 614 -11.89 -9.22 41.97
CA PHE A 614 -12.17 -10.65 42.09
C PHE A 614 -10.88 -11.40 42.42
N LYS A 615 -10.97 -12.42 43.30
CA LYS A 615 -9.89 -13.36 43.61
C LYS A 615 -10.03 -14.60 42.73
N ILE A 616 -8.95 -15.00 42.09
CA ILE A 616 -8.85 -16.26 41.34
C ILE A 616 -8.08 -17.26 42.20
N LEU A 617 -8.78 -18.28 42.70
CA LEU A 617 -8.26 -19.21 43.69
C LEU A 617 -8.21 -20.63 43.12
N PRO A 618 -7.17 -21.42 43.43
CA PRO A 618 -7.14 -22.83 43.06
C PRO A 618 -8.27 -23.58 43.80
N GLY A 619 -9.08 -24.31 43.05
CA GLY A 619 -10.13 -25.20 43.53
C GLY A 619 -9.70 -26.67 43.54
N SER A 620 -10.65 -27.58 43.80
CA SER A 620 -10.42 -29.03 43.73
C SER A 620 -10.19 -29.49 42.29
N GLY A 621 -9.30 -30.48 42.10
CA GLY A 621 -9.08 -31.08 40.79
C GLY A 621 -8.28 -30.23 39.78
N GLY A 622 -7.60 -29.16 40.23
CA GLY A 622 -6.76 -28.31 39.37
C GLY A 622 -7.52 -27.21 38.62
N ILE A 623 -8.82 -27.05 38.89
CA ILE A 623 -9.68 -25.99 38.33
C ILE A 623 -9.55 -24.73 39.17
N TYR A 624 -9.62 -23.54 38.56
CA TYR A 624 -9.68 -22.27 39.29
C TYR A 624 -11.12 -21.79 39.51
N THR A 625 -11.34 -21.09 40.63
CA THR A 625 -12.63 -20.47 40.96
C THR A 625 -12.45 -18.96 41.12
N VAL A 626 -13.44 -18.20 40.65
CA VAL A 626 -13.45 -16.74 40.77
C VAL A 626 -14.40 -16.33 41.89
N LYS A 627 -13.92 -15.53 42.84
CA LYS A 627 -14.70 -15.01 43.97
C LYS A 627 -14.66 -13.49 43.99
N TYR A 628 -15.82 -12.85 44.06
CA TYR A 628 -15.91 -11.40 44.25
C TYR A 628 -15.32 -10.98 45.61
N ALA A 629 -14.46 -9.98 45.60
CA ALA A 629 -13.79 -9.46 46.80
C ALA A 629 -14.34 -8.10 47.27
N GLY A 630 -14.86 -7.29 46.35
CA GLY A 630 -15.46 -5.99 46.66
C GLY A 630 -15.33 -4.99 45.49
N SER A 631 -15.96 -3.82 45.63
CA SER A 631 -15.91 -2.76 44.63
C SER A 631 -15.76 -1.36 45.23
N VAL A 632 -15.09 -0.48 44.50
CA VAL A 632 -14.83 0.92 44.86
C VAL A 632 -15.42 1.84 43.79
N SER A 633 -16.08 2.92 44.20
CA SER A 633 -16.62 3.95 43.29
C SER A 633 -15.58 5.05 43.06
N VAL A 634 -15.35 5.43 41.80
CA VAL A 634 -14.33 6.38 41.28
C VAL A 634 -15.00 7.50 40.44
N ASP A 635 -16.30 7.72 40.66
CA ASP A 635 -17.17 8.80 40.16
C ASP A 635 -17.47 8.83 38.64
N ASP A 636 -16.57 8.38 37.78
CA ASP A 636 -16.71 8.47 36.31
C ASP A 636 -16.10 7.27 35.57
N ARG A 637 -16.40 7.13 34.27
CA ARG A 637 -15.96 6.02 33.40
C ARG A 637 -14.48 5.70 33.61
N ILE A 638 -14.19 4.44 33.98
CA ILE A 638 -12.82 3.96 34.13
C ILE A 638 -12.17 3.80 32.75
N ILE A 639 -10.98 4.36 32.59
CA ILE A 639 -10.16 4.28 31.38
C ILE A 639 -9.10 3.19 31.54
N THR A 640 -8.30 3.26 32.62
CA THR A 640 -7.23 2.29 32.90
C THR A 640 -7.12 1.96 34.38
N ILE A 641 -6.54 0.80 34.66
CA ILE A 641 -6.30 0.27 36.00
C ILE A 641 -4.86 -0.23 36.05
N HIS A 642 -4.06 0.29 36.96
CA HIS A 642 -2.64 -0.08 37.11
C HIS A 642 -2.36 -0.57 38.53
N PRO A 643 -2.20 -1.89 38.74
CA PRO A 643 -1.79 -2.43 40.03
C PRO A 643 -0.30 -2.19 40.26
N ILE A 644 0.06 -1.59 41.41
CA ILE A 644 1.45 -1.29 41.78
C ILE A 644 1.76 -1.76 43.20
N ASN A 645 3.02 -2.05 43.47
CA ASN A 645 3.54 -2.29 44.80
C ASN A 645 3.65 -0.96 45.56
N SER A 646 2.97 -0.86 46.71
CA SER A 646 2.89 0.35 47.52
C SER A 646 4.22 0.88 48.05
N GLY A 647 5.22 0.01 48.25
CA GLY A 647 6.52 0.39 48.78
C GLY A 647 7.54 0.79 47.72
N THR A 648 7.44 0.22 46.51
CA THR A 648 8.44 0.41 45.45
C THR A 648 7.91 1.18 44.24
N GLY A 649 6.59 1.26 44.06
CA GLY A 649 5.95 1.78 42.85
C GLY A 649 5.99 0.81 41.66
N ASN A 650 6.75 -0.29 41.76
CA ASN A 650 6.86 -1.31 40.72
C ASN A 650 5.48 -1.88 40.37
N ALA A 651 5.27 -2.26 39.11
CA ALA A 651 4.03 -2.91 38.71
C ALA A 651 3.81 -4.23 39.47
N ALA A 652 2.56 -4.50 39.82
CA ALA A 652 2.10 -5.72 40.48
C ALA A 652 1.26 -6.61 39.56
N PHE A 653 1.48 -6.52 38.23
CA PHE A 653 0.81 -7.34 37.23
C PHE A 653 0.96 -8.84 37.50
N ALA A 654 -0.02 -9.62 37.05
CA ALA A 654 0.04 -11.07 37.15
C ALA A 654 1.04 -11.64 36.13
N THR A 655 2.26 -11.89 36.61
CA THR A 655 3.32 -12.55 35.83
C THR A 655 3.53 -13.99 36.29
N GLN A 656 4.12 -14.82 35.43
CA GLN A 656 4.47 -16.21 35.78
C GLN A 656 5.35 -16.28 37.03
N ASN A 657 6.30 -15.35 37.17
CA ASN A 657 7.17 -15.26 38.36
C ASN A 657 6.39 -14.90 39.62
N ALA A 658 5.47 -13.93 39.53
CA ALA A 658 4.66 -13.53 40.68
C ALA A 658 3.73 -14.67 41.14
N VAL A 659 3.11 -15.39 40.20
CA VAL A 659 2.28 -16.57 40.51
C VAL A 659 3.11 -17.71 41.08
N ALA A 660 4.30 -17.97 40.57
CA ALA A 660 5.20 -18.97 41.13
C ALA A 660 5.59 -18.64 42.59
N GLY A 661 5.82 -17.37 42.88
CA GLY A 661 6.12 -16.87 44.23
C GLY A 661 5.00 -17.08 45.26
N LEU A 662 3.76 -17.29 44.83
CA LEU A 662 2.66 -17.61 45.75
C LEU A 662 2.91 -18.92 46.51
N ARG A 663 3.61 -19.90 45.90
CA ARG A 663 3.95 -21.17 46.54
C ARG A 663 4.92 -21.02 47.71
N THR A 664 5.76 -19.99 47.68
CA THR A 664 6.74 -19.70 48.74
C THR A 664 6.22 -18.66 49.73
N GLY A 665 4.95 -18.26 49.64
CA GLY A 665 4.36 -17.23 50.49
C GLY A 665 4.89 -15.82 50.21
N PHE A 666 5.38 -15.54 49.00
CA PHE A 666 5.80 -14.19 48.61
C PHE A 666 4.63 -13.22 48.71
N LYS A 667 4.86 -12.07 49.37
CA LYS A 667 3.82 -11.06 49.62
C LYS A 667 4.15 -9.77 48.88
N THR A 668 3.26 -9.36 47.98
CA THR A 668 3.28 -8.04 47.34
C THR A 668 2.22 -7.17 47.98
N SER A 669 2.61 -6.15 48.75
CA SER A 669 1.66 -5.17 49.28
C SER A 669 1.27 -4.19 48.17
N GLY A 670 0.12 -4.43 47.54
CA GLY A 670 -0.29 -3.70 46.34
C GLY A 670 -1.38 -2.66 46.57
N VAL A 671 -1.39 -1.64 45.71
CA VAL A 671 -2.46 -0.65 45.55
C VAL A 671 -2.83 -0.55 44.08
N ILE A 672 -4.04 -0.10 43.80
CA ILE A 672 -4.55 0.16 42.46
C ILE A 672 -4.47 1.65 42.19
N VAL A 673 -3.89 2.03 41.05
CA VAL A 673 -4.08 3.34 40.42
C VAL A 673 -5.20 3.20 39.40
N ALA A 674 -6.40 3.68 39.73
CA ALA A 674 -7.54 3.70 38.83
C ALA A 674 -7.69 5.10 38.23
N VAL A 675 -7.78 5.19 36.91
CA VAL A 675 -7.95 6.46 36.18
C VAL A 675 -9.31 6.47 35.51
N SER A 676 -10.09 7.52 35.77
CA SER A 676 -11.34 7.82 35.09
C SER A 676 -11.17 9.03 34.15
N GLN A 677 -12.21 9.36 33.38
CA GLN A 677 -12.19 10.54 32.51
C GLN A 677 -11.94 11.85 33.26
N THR A 678 -12.38 11.94 34.51
CA THR A 678 -12.34 13.17 35.33
C THR A 678 -11.41 13.08 36.53
N GLY A 679 -10.69 11.98 36.75
CA GLY A 679 -9.76 11.91 37.86
C GLY A 679 -8.92 10.63 37.95
N ALA A 680 -8.09 10.56 38.98
CA ALA A 680 -7.32 9.38 39.33
C ALA A 680 -7.43 9.09 40.83
N ARG A 681 -7.41 7.82 41.20
CA ARG A 681 -7.42 7.36 42.60
C ARG A 681 -6.40 6.26 42.84
N VAL A 682 -5.72 6.32 43.99
CA VAL A 682 -4.77 5.31 44.45
C VAL A 682 -5.28 4.69 45.74
N PHE A 683 -5.67 3.42 45.73
CA PHE A 683 -6.29 2.76 46.89
C PHE A 683 -5.92 1.28 47.00
N LYS A 684 -6.02 0.70 48.21
CA LYS A 684 -5.89 -0.75 48.37
C LYS A 684 -7.18 -1.47 47.95
N PRO A 685 -7.12 -2.47 47.07
CA PRO A 685 -8.30 -3.27 46.74
C PRO A 685 -8.79 -4.03 47.97
N ALA A 686 -10.07 -4.02 48.38
CA ALA A 686 -11.26 -3.41 47.78
C ALA A 686 -11.85 -2.28 48.65
N THR A 687 -11.00 -1.38 49.16
CA THR A 687 -11.42 -0.27 50.04
C THR A 687 -11.18 1.09 49.38
N ASN A 688 -11.97 2.10 49.76
CA ASN A 688 -11.91 3.45 49.18
C ASN A 688 -10.94 4.40 49.91
N LYS A 689 -10.03 3.90 50.76
CA LYS A 689 -9.05 4.75 51.45
C LYS A 689 -7.81 4.91 50.58
N GLY A 690 -7.49 6.16 50.24
CA GLY A 690 -6.48 6.43 49.23
C GLY A 690 -6.27 7.90 48.91
N ALA A 691 -5.28 8.17 48.05
CA ALA A 691 -5.09 9.47 47.43
C ALA A 691 -6.03 9.61 46.22
N HIS A 692 -6.48 10.82 45.92
CA HIS A 692 -7.27 11.11 44.74
C HIS A 692 -6.91 12.47 44.13
N LYS A 693 -7.16 12.60 42.83
CA LYS A 693 -7.04 13.84 42.07
C LYS A 693 -8.20 13.93 41.11
N THR A 694 -8.84 15.10 41.06
CA THR A 694 -9.89 15.44 40.10
C THR A 694 -9.35 16.45 39.09
N TRP A 695 -9.82 16.33 37.85
CA TRP A 695 -9.56 17.25 36.75
C TRP A 695 -10.89 17.89 36.32
N ASP A 696 -10.99 19.22 36.47
CA ASP A 696 -12.22 19.97 36.18
C ASP A 696 -12.19 20.65 34.80
N GLU A 697 -11.00 20.87 34.23
CA GLU A 697 -10.81 21.67 33.01
C GLU A 697 -10.69 20.82 31.74
N PHE A 698 -10.31 19.56 31.87
CA PHE A 698 -10.03 18.65 30.76
C PHE A 698 -10.34 17.21 31.14
N PHE A 699 -10.64 16.39 30.12
CA PHE A 699 -10.80 14.95 30.29
C PHE A 699 -9.49 14.22 30.02
N CYS A 700 -9.23 13.17 30.78
CA CYS A 700 -8.21 12.19 30.47
C CYS A 700 -8.73 11.26 29.37
N ASP A 701 -7.93 11.03 28.33
CA ASP A 701 -8.28 10.15 27.22
C ASP A 701 -7.57 8.79 27.32
N SER A 702 -6.31 8.80 27.76
CA SER A 702 -5.47 7.60 27.96
C SER A 702 -4.48 7.86 29.08
N ALA A 703 -4.15 6.84 29.89
CA ALA A 703 -3.21 6.99 31.00
C ALA A 703 -2.52 5.68 31.40
N THR A 704 -1.24 5.77 31.74
CA THR A 704 -0.41 4.64 32.18
C THR A 704 0.54 5.02 33.29
N VAL A 705 0.82 4.08 34.20
CA VAL A 705 1.93 4.22 35.15
C VAL A 705 3.24 3.96 34.43
N VAL A 706 4.10 4.97 34.40
CA VAL A 706 5.37 4.96 33.67
C VAL A 706 6.55 5.00 34.64
N ARG A 707 7.66 4.38 34.26
CA ARG A 707 8.93 4.55 34.95
C ARG A 707 9.50 5.93 34.63
N TYR A 708 9.83 6.69 35.66
CA TYR A 708 10.45 8.01 35.55
C TYR A 708 11.94 7.90 35.90
N GLN A 709 12.76 7.63 34.89
CA GLN A 709 14.23 7.51 35.01
C GLN A 709 14.63 6.58 36.18
N ASP A 710 15.53 7.04 37.04
CA ASP A 710 15.93 6.39 38.31
C ASP A 710 15.17 6.93 39.52
N ALA A 711 14.26 7.89 39.32
CA ALA A 711 13.53 8.59 40.37
C ALA A 711 12.24 7.86 40.81
N GLY A 712 11.82 6.80 40.10
CA GLY A 712 10.72 5.91 40.49
C GLY A 712 9.62 5.82 39.43
N TYR A 713 8.36 5.93 39.86
CA TYR A 713 7.18 5.76 39.01
C TYR A 713 6.24 6.97 39.10
N ALA A 714 5.59 7.27 37.98
CA ALA A 714 4.63 8.37 37.86
C ALA A 714 3.42 7.94 37.05
N LEU A 715 2.29 8.60 37.24
CA LEU A 715 1.12 8.47 36.37
C LEU A 715 1.27 9.46 35.20
N MET A 716 1.27 8.96 33.97
CA MET A 716 1.27 9.78 32.77
C MET A 716 -0.08 9.65 32.07
N GLY A 717 -0.63 10.76 31.60
CA GLY A 717 -1.89 10.79 30.85
C GLY A 717 -1.86 11.72 29.65
N LEU A 718 -2.72 11.44 28.68
CA LEU A 718 -3.05 12.31 27.56
C LEU A 718 -4.42 12.92 27.81
N TYR A 719 -4.54 14.21 27.55
CA TYR A 719 -5.72 15.00 27.91
C TYR A 719 -6.28 15.75 26.70
N GLY A 720 -7.60 15.93 26.67
CA GLY A 720 -8.33 16.50 25.53
C GLY A 720 -7.99 17.96 25.19
N ASP A 721 -7.15 18.62 26.00
CA ASP A 721 -6.59 19.93 25.74
C ASP A 721 -5.22 19.90 25.00
N GLY A 722 -4.78 18.71 24.59
CA GLY A 722 -3.60 18.52 23.75
C GLY A 722 -2.29 18.32 24.52
N TYR A 723 -2.35 18.09 25.82
CA TYR A 723 -1.16 17.90 26.68
C TYR A 723 -0.98 16.44 27.10
N ALA A 724 0.28 16.02 27.18
CA ALA A 724 0.71 14.93 28.03
C ALA A 724 1.11 15.48 29.39
N ARG A 725 0.50 14.97 30.48
CA ARG A 725 0.83 15.38 31.85
C ARG A 725 1.31 14.22 32.68
N VAL A 726 2.17 14.52 33.65
CA VAL A 726 2.83 13.56 34.52
C VAL A 726 2.54 13.93 35.98
N TYR A 727 2.06 12.96 36.75
CA TYR A 727 1.69 13.10 38.15
C TYR A 727 2.52 12.15 39.03
N SER A 728 2.99 12.66 40.16
CA SER A 728 3.68 11.87 41.19
C SER A 728 2.81 10.76 41.75
N LEU A 729 3.41 9.63 42.12
CA LEU A 729 2.74 8.57 42.89
C LEU A 729 3.37 8.47 44.30
N PRO A 730 2.56 8.25 45.36
CA PRO A 730 1.10 8.16 45.37
C PRO A 730 0.38 9.51 45.47
N ALA A 731 1.10 10.64 45.58
CA ALA A 731 0.52 11.94 45.93
C ALA A 731 -0.37 12.58 44.85
N LEU A 732 -0.28 12.13 43.60
CA LEU A 732 -1.00 12.66 42.43
C LEU A 732 -0.80 14.17 42.22
N LYS A 733 0.36 14.71 42.63
CA LYS A 733 0.77 16.08 42.32
C LYS A 733 1.37 16.13 40.92
N GLU A 734 0.93 17.07 40.10
CA GLU A 734 1.50 17.31 38.77
C GLU A 734 2.98 17.68 38.88
N ILE A 735 3.81 17.01 38.09
CA ILE A 735 5.26 17.21 38.01
C ILE A 735 5.62 17.91 36.69
N ALA A 736 4.96 17.55 35.59
CA ALA A 736 5.25 18.08 34.27
C ALA A 736 4.02 18.06 33.35
N ALA A 737 3.99 18.98 32.38
CA ALA A 737 3.01 19.04 31.30
C ALA A 737 3.70 19.46 29.99
N VAL A 738 3.50 18.71 28.92
CA VAL A 738 4.08 18.97 27.59
C VAL A 738 2.97 18.94 26.55
N ARG A 739 2.94 19.96 25.69
CA ARG A 739 1.97 20.06 24.61
C ARG A 739 2.41 19.17 23.44
N ILE A 740 1.54 18.28 22.96
CA ILE A 740 1.84 17.27 21.93
C ILE A 740 0.85 17.27 20.75
N ASP A 741 -0.11 18.19 20.74
CA ASP A 741 -1.12 18.36 19.69
C ASP A 741 -0.57 18.74 18.31
N HIS A 742 0.69 19.20 18.25
CA HIS A 742 1.40 19.44 17.00
C HIS A 742 1.94 18.14 16.37
N ILE A 743 1.94 17.02 17.11
CA ILE A 743 2.39 15.71 16.66
C ILE A 743 1.20 14.79 16.40
N PHE A 744 0.28 14.69 17.37
CA PHE A 744 -0.81 13.72 17.37
C PHE A 744 -2.17 14.38 17.18
N ASP A 745 -3.11 13.67 16.55
CA ASP A 745 -4.50 14.10 16.45
C ASP A 745 -5.20 13.96 17.81
N ILE A 746 -5.51 15.10 18.45
CA ILE A 746 -6.16 15.18 19.76
C ILE A 746 -7.46 14.35 19.80
N ARG A 747 -8.21 14.31 18.69
CA ARG A 747 -9.49 13.59 18.60
C ARG A 747 -9.32 12.07 18.73
N ARG A 748 -8.09 11.57 18.63
CA ARG A 748 -7.72 10.15 18.70
C ARG A 748 -6.85 9.81 19.91
N PHE A 749 -6.72 10.70 20.90
CA PHE A 749 -5.96 10.40 22.13
C PHE A 749 -6.50 9.20 22.89
N GLN A 750 -7.81 8.94 22.81
CA GLN A 750 -8.44 7.75 23.41
C GLN A 750 -7.94 6.44 22.79
N ASP A 751 -7.44 6.48 21.55
CA ASP A 751 -6.86 5.32 20.87
C ASP A 751 -5.35 5.19 21.16
N ALA A 752 -4.70 6.25 21.63
CA ALA A 752 -3.25 6.27 21.82
C ALA A 752 -2.81 5.42 23.02
N ILE A 753 -1.65 4.77 22.86
CA ILE A 753 -1.09 3.85 23.85
C ILE A 753 0.19 4.44 24.43
N ILE A 754 0.26 4.47 25.75
CA ILE A 754 1.45 4.89 26.50
C ILE A 754 2.13 3.63 27.05
N THR A 755 3.40 3.40 26.73
CA THR A 755 4.18 2.29 27.27
C THR A 755 4.70 2.61 28.68
N ALA A 756 5.12 1.59 29.43
CA ALA A 756 5.75 1.79 30.74
C ALA A 756 7.07 2.59 30.68
N THR A 757 7.69 2.69 29.50
CA THR A 757 8.90 3.47 29.19
C THR A 757 8.59 4.89 28.71
N ALA A 758 7.32 5.30 28.75
CA ALA A 758 6.79 6.59 28.29
C ALA A 758 6.95 6.83 26.78
N ASP A 759 6.89 5.77 25.99
CA ASP A 759 6.63 5.88 24.56
C ASP A 759 5.14 6.07 24.33
N ILE A 760 4.78 7.04 23.52
CA ILE A 760 3.42 7.28 23.05
C ILE A 760 3.35 6.79 21.61
N LEU A 761 2.49 5.80 21.37
CA LEU A 761 2.09 5.40 20.03
C LEU A 761 0.70 5.98 19.74
N GLY A 762 0.58 6.81 18.71
CA GLY A 762 -0.68 7.48 18.38
C GLY A 762 -0.79 7.91 16.92
N TRP A 763 -2.00 8.27 16.51
CA TRP A 763 -2.30 8.73 15.16
C TRP A 763 -1.85 10.17 14.94
N THR A 764 -1.15 10.41 13.82
CA THR A 764 -0.79 11.74 13.33
C THR A 764 -1.72 12.19 12.19
N GLY A 765 -2.35 11.23 11.52
CA GLY A 765 -3.30 11.44 10.43
C GLY A 765 -4.26 10.25 10.24
N PRO A 766 -4.98 10.18 9.12
CA PRO A 766 -5.95 9.11 8.87
C PRO A 766 -5.33 7.72 8.63
N SER A 767 -4.09 7.67 8.16
CA SER A 767 -3.36 6.44 7.80
C SER A 767 -1.88 6.49 8.20
N GLU A 768 -1.56 7.26 9.23
CA GLU A 768 -0.19 7.45 9.73
C GLU A 768 -0.17 7.51 11.25
N MET A 769 0.83 6.85 11.85
CA MET A 769 1.07 6.83 13.28
C MET A 769 2.52 7.20 13.58
N ALA A 770 2.74 7.78 14.75
CA ALA A 770 4.06 8.09 15.26
C ALA A 770 4.29 7.41 16.61
N LEU A 771 5.55 7.05 16.86
CA LEU A 771 6.04 6.63 18.17
C LEU A 771 6.96 7.72 18.72
N VAL A 772 6.63 8.27 19.89
CA VAL A 772 7.36 9.37 20.52
C VAL A 772 7.71 9.00 21.95
N ASN A 773 8.99 9.07 22.33
CA ASN A 773 9.41 8.91 23.71
C ASN A 773 9.45 10.28 24.42
N LEU A 774 8.66 10.46 25.49
CA LEU A 774 8.61 11.73 26.23
C LEU A 774 9.85 12.00 27.10
N TRP A 775 10.63 10.97 27.43
CA TRP A 775 11.88 11.11 28.19
C TRP A 775 13.09 11.36 27.29
N GLY A 776 12.91 11.35 25.97
CA GLY A 776 13.98 11.47 24.99
C GLY A 776 14.62 12.86 24.97
N ALA A 777 15.79 12.94 24.33
CA ALA A 777 16.55 14.19 24.16
C ALA A 777 15.97 15.14 23.09
N GLY A 778 14.72 14.91 22.64
CA GLY A 778 14.10 15.68 21.55
C GLY A 778 14.77 15.46 20.18
N LEU A 779 15.45 14.32 19.99
CA LEU A 779 16.09 13.97 18.72
C LEU A 779 15.05 13.39 17.77
N ASP A 780 15.03 13.88 16.54
CA ASP A 780 14.27 13.26 15.46
C ASP A 780 14.99 11.99 15.00
N LEU A 781 14.39 10.84 15.32
CA LEU A 781 14.90 9.52 14.99
C LEU A 781 14.53 9.18 13.53
N ASN A 782 15.04 9.95 12.57
CA ASN A 782 14.82 9.65 11.17
C ASN A 782 16.02 10.01 10.29
N LYS A 783 16.78 9.00 9.87
CA LYS A 783 17.72 9.11 8.76
C LYS A 783 17.52 7.87 7.90
N ALA A 784 16.76 7.98 6.82
CA ALA A 784 16.58 6.88 5.86
C ALA A 784 17.94 6.48 5.25
N ARG A 785 18.55 5.49 5.88
CA ARG A 785 19.90 5.00 5.61
C ARG A 785 19.90 3.93 4.53
N ASP A 786 18.79 3.21 4.37
CA ASP A 786 18.61 2.17 3.33
C ASP A 786 18.93 2.66 1.93
N GLY A 787 19.78 1.93 1.22
CA GLY A 787 20.08 2.22 -0.17
C GLY A 787 18.88 1.90 -1.06
N LEU A 788 18.50 2.83 -1.92
CA LEU A 788 17.40 2.63 -2.87
C LEU A 788 17.92 2.20 -4.25
N PHE A 789 19.10 2.68 -4.64
CA PHE A 789 19.67 2.48 -5.96
C PHE A 789 20.87 1.52 -5.90
N ASN A 790 20.90 0.56 -6.84
CA ASN A 790 22.05 -0.32 -7.04
C ASN A 790 22.71 0.04 -8.39
N PRO A 791 23.92 0.65 -8.39
CA PRO A 791 24.60 1.06 -9.61
C PRO A 791 25.12 -0.11 -10.46
N GLU A 792 25.16 -1.33 -9.93
CA GLU A 792 25.61 -2.53 -10.66
C GLU A 792 24.51 -3.12 -11.56
N LEU A 793 23.25 -2.75 -11.35
CA LEU A 793 22.13 -3.22 -12.16
C LEU A 793 22.02 -2.39 -13.44
N MET A 794 22.35 -3.01 -14.57
CA MET A 794 22.16 -2.43 -15.90
C MET A 794 20.70 -2.59 -16.35
N PHE A 795 20.09 -1.53 -16.90
CA PHE A 795 18.75 -1.63 -17.47
C PHE A 795 18.78 -2.38 -18.81
N PRO A 796 17.79 -3.25 -19.11
CA PRO A 796 17.74 -3.97 -20.38
C PRO A 796 17.67 -3.02 -21.58
N PRO A 797 18.28 -3.36 -22.73
CA PRO A 797 18.19 -2.55 -23.93
C PRO A 797 16.74 -2.39 -24.39
N ARG A 798 16.43 -1.23 -24.97
CA ARG A 798 15.10 -0.94 -25.49
C ARG A 798 14.76 -1.86 -26.66
N PRO A 799 13.51 -2.37 -26.76
CA PRO A 799 13.04 -3.06 -27.96
C PRO A 799 13.22 -2.18 -29.21
N THR A 800 13.61 -2.79 -30.32
CA THR A 800 13.81 -2.12 -31.62
C THR A 800 12.86 -2.67 -32.68
N ILE A 801 12.71 -1.93 -33.78
CA ILE A 801 11.97 -2.41 -34.95
C ILE A 801 12.60 -3.69 -35.51
N SER A 802 11.79 -4.56 -36.12
CA SER A 802 12.28 -5.78 -36.76
C SER A 802 12.96 -5.49 -38.10
N ASN A 803 13.83 -6.40 -38.55
CA ASN A 803 14.47 -6.31 -39.88
C ASN A 803 13.44 -6.17 -41.01
N PHE A 804 12.29 -6.82 -40.89
CA PHE A 804 11.21 -6.72 -41.87
C PHE A 804 10.57 -5.32 -41.87
N GLN A 805 10.36 -4.71 -40.70
CA GLN A 805 9.88 -3.34 -40.60
C GLN A 805 10.89 -2.34 -41.18
N TRP A 806 12.19 -2.55 -40.94
CA TRP A 806 13.25 -1.75 -41.53
C TRP A 806 13.28 -1.84 -43.06
N MET A 807 13.23 -3.06 -43.62
CA MET A 807 13.15 -3.27 -45.08
C MET A 807 11.89 -2.68 -45.71
N SER A 808 10.79 -2.57 -44.97
CA SER A 808 9.55 -1.92 -45.45
C SER A 808 9.61 -0.39 -45.46
N GLY A 809 10.77 0.20 -45.17
CA GLY A 809 11.02 1.64 -45.27
C GLY A 809 10.97 2.40 -43.94
N THR A 810 10.79 1.72 -42.80
CA THR A 810 10.85 2.37 -41.48
C THR A 810 12.31 2.66 -41.13
N GLN A 811 12.71 3.92 -41.21
CA GLN A 811 14.04 4.34 -40.80
C GLN A 811 14.12 4.46 -39.28
N TYR A 812 14.99 3.66 -38.67
CA TYR A 812 15.23 3.63 -37.23
C TYR A 812 15.89 4.94 -36.76
N VAL A 813 15.35 5.54 -35.69
CA VAL A 813 15.95 6.67 -34.98
C VAL A 813 16.60 6.14 -33.72
N THR A 814 17.91 6.36 -33.56
CA THR A 814 18.64 5.94 -32.37
C THR A 814 18.36 6.88 -31.18
N PRO A 815 18.60 6.46 -29.93
CA PRO A 815 18.57 7.38 -28.79
C PRO A 815 19.50 8.58 -28.94
N LEU A 816 20.67 8.40 -29.59
CA LEU A 816 21.61 9.48 -29.88
C LEU A 816 21.02 10.47 -30.88
N ASP A 817 20.32 9.96 -31.90
CA ASP A 817 19.67 10.81 -32.89
C ASP A 817 18.59 11.67 -32.25
N LEU A 818 17.81 11.06 -31.35
CA LEU A 818 16.78 11.76 -30.59
C LEU A 818 17.38 12.81 -29.65
N ASP A 819 18.55 12.54 -29.06
CA ASP A 819 19.28 13.48 -28.22
C ASP A 819 19.62 14.77 -28.97
N LEU A 820 20.07 14.66 -30.22
CA LEU A 820 20.34 15.80 -31.08
C LEU A 820 19.06 16.55 -31.46
N LEU A 821 17.95 15.83 -31.69
CA LEU A 821 16.66 16.43 -32.05
C LEU A 821 16.00 17.19 -30.88
N ILE A 822 16.21 16.75 -29.64
CA ILE A 822 15.64 17.37 -28.43
C ILE A 822 16.61 18.38 -27.80
N GLY A 823 17.85 17.97 -27.56
CA GLY A 823 18.88 18.75 -26.89
C GLY A 823 19.59 19.78 -27.78
N GLY A 824 19.58 19.55 -29.09
CA GLY A 824 20.33 20.35 -30.06
C GLY A 824 21.80 19.91 -30.18
N PRO A 825 22.53 20.46 -31.17
CA PRO A 825 23.88 20.03 -31.54
C PRO A 825 24.94 20.51 -30.55
N ASP A 826 24.61 21.54 -29.76
CA ASP A 826 25.49 22.14 -28.77
C ASP A 826 25.43 21.37 -27.43
N ARG A 827 24.57 20.33 -27.32
CA ARG A 827 24.46 19.51 -26.11
C ARG A 827 25.67 18.56 -26.02
N PRO A 828 26.47 18.62 -24.94
CA PRO A 828 27.55 17.66 -24.75
C PRO A 828 27.00 16.24 -24.53
N PRO A 829 27.78 15.17 -24.81
CA PRO A 829 27.38 13.80 -24.52
C PRO A 829 26.93 13.61 -23.07
N SER A 830 25.87 12.84 -22.85
CA SER A 830 25.32 12.64 -21.51
C SER A 830 26.27 11.85 -20.61
N LYS A 831 26.12 11.98 -19.28
CA LYS A 831 26.93 11.20 -18.33
C LYS A 831 26.81 9.70 -18.57
N LYS A 832 25.62 9.22 -18.96
CA LYS A 832 25.37 7.82 -19.34
C LYS A 832 26.15 7.43 -20.59
N MET A 833 26.11 8.26 -21.64
CA MET A 833 26.87 8.02 -22.88
C MET A 833 28.39 7.95 -22.62
N ILE A 834 28.91 8.85 -21.78
CA ILE A 834 30.33 8.84 -21.40
C ILE A 834 30.67 7.56 -20.62
N MET A 835 29.81 7.14 -19.71
CA MET A 835 30.02 5.92 -18.94
C MET A 835 29.97 4.66 -19.81
N GLN A 836 29.04 4.60 -20.76
CA GLN A 836 28.93 3.52 -21.74
C GLN A 836 30.17 3.46 -22.65
N ALA A 837 30.60 4.59 -23.23
CA ALA A 837 31.81 4.65 -24.06
C ALA A 837 33.05 4.17 -23.28
N ARG A 838 33.18 4.58 -22.00
CA ARG A 838 34.26 4.09 -21.11
C ARG A 838 34.16 2.60 -20.78
N ALA A 839 32.97 2.01 -20.78
CA ALA A 839 32.78 0.58 -20.57
C ALA A 839 33.18 -0.20 -21.82
N GLU A 840 32.72 0.25 -22.99
CA GLU A 840 33.08 -0.33 -24.29
C GLU A 840 34.59 -0.24 -24.56
N ASP A 841 35.24 0.88 -24.24
CA ASP A 841 36.70 1.02 -24.34
C ASP A 841 37.44 0.04 -23.41
N ARG A 842 36.91 -0.19 -22.20
CA ARG A 842 37.47 -1.17 -21.25
C ARG A 842 37.32 -2.59 -21.78
N GLU A 843 36.18 -2.94 -22.36
CA GLU A 843 35.97 -4.24 -22.99
C GLU A 843 36.87 -4.45 -24.21
N ARG A 844 37.01 -3.43 -25.07
CA ARG A 844 37.94 -3.46 -26.22
C ARG A 844 39.38 -3.67 -25.77
N MET A 845 39.83 -2.93 -24.76
CA MET A 845 41.16 -3.09 -24.17
C MET A 845 41.37 -4.48 -23.55
N GLN A 846 40.33 -5.06 -22.92
CA GLN A 846 40.38 -6.43 -22.39
C GLN A 846 40.43 -7.48 -23.50
N ALA A 847 39.66 -7.31 -24.57
CA ALA A 847 39.68 -8.17 -25.75
C ALA A 847 41.04 -8.12 -26.46
N GLU A 848 41.62 -6.92 -26.65
CA GLU A 848 42.96 -6.75 -27.21
C GLU A 848 44.06 -7.36 -26.33
N ARG A 849 43.92 -7.27 -24.99
CA ARG A 849 44.83 -7.96 -24.06
C ARG A 849 44.68 -9.48 -24.10
N ALA A 850 43.47 -9.99 -24.30
CA ALA A 850 43.21 -11.42 -24.48
C ALA A 850 43.83 -11.96 -25.78
N LEU A 851 43.79 -11.17 -26.86
CA LEU A 851 44.45 -11.45 -28.15
C LEU A 851 45.99 -11.42 -28.08
N LYS A 852 46.58 -10.73 -27.10
CA LYS A 852 48.04 -10.61 -26.92
C LYS A 852 48.65 -11.60 -25.90
N ARG A 853 47.88 -12.57 -25.36
CA ARG A 853 48.46 -13.65 -24.54
C ARG A 853 49.15 -14.68 -25.45
N PRO A 854 50.45 -14.98 -25.27
CA PRO A 854 51.10 -16.03 -26.04
C PRO A 854 50.52 -17.39 -25.65
N ALA A 855 50.23 -18.22 -26.66
CA ALA A 855 49.76 -19.59 -26.47
C ALA A 855 50.85 -20.42 -25.76
N ALA A 856 50.57 -20.86 -24.53
CA ALA A 856 51.34 -21.92 -23.91
C ALA A 856 50.89 -23.26 -24.52
N ALA A 857 51.84 -23.96 -25.12
CA ALA A 857 51.63 -25.24 -25.78
C ALA A 857 51.39 -26.36 -24.75
N THR A 858 50.25 -27.05 -24.86
CA THR A 858 50.12 -28.47 -24.48
C THR A 858 49.07 -29.12 -25.37
N ALA A 859 49.46 -30.28 -25.91
CA ALA A 859 48.79 -31.01 -26.98
C ALA A 859 47.76 -32.05 -26.48
N SER A 860 46.89 -32.45 -27.42
CA SER A 860 46.02 -33.65 -27.48
C SER A 860 44.87 -33.78 -26.47
N SER A 861 43.71 -34.34 -26.80
CA SER A 861 42.94 -34.50 -28.05
C SER A 861 41.61 -35.09 -27.58
N ASP A 862 40.53 -34.31 -27.68
CA ASP A 862 39.15 -34.81 -27.78
C ASP A 862 38.27 -33.67 -28.30
N GLU A 863 37.31 -33.98 -29.17
CA GLU A 863 36.53 -33.04 -30.00
C GLU A 863 36.17 -31.73 -29.27
N GLY A 864 36.97 -30.71 -29.57
CA GLY A 864 36.98 -29.47 -28.82
C GLY A 864 35.92 -28.49 -29.30
N TYR A 865 35.31 -27.82 -28.33
CA TYR A 865 34.70 -26.49 -28.35
C TYR A 865 35.21 -25.52 -29.45
N TRP A 866 36.45 -25.67 -29.90
CA TRP A 866 37.07 -25.00 -31.04
C TRP A 866 36.43 -25.25 -32.40
N ALA A 867 35.97 -26.46 -32.73
CA ALA A 867 35.29 -26.72 -34.02
C ALA A 867 33.88 -26.07 -34.06
N TYR A 868 33.21 -26.01 -32.90
CA TYR A 868 31.95 -25.29 -32.69
C TYR A 868 32.16 -23.77 -32.74
N MET A 869 33.23 -23.26 -32.12
CA MET A 869 33.65 -21.85 -32.19
C MET A 869 34.09 -21.41 -33.59
N GLN A 870 34.80 -22.25 -34.35
CA GLN A 870 35.22 -21.93 -35.72
C GLN A 870 34.01 -21.82 -36.67
N ARG A 871 32.99 -22.66 -36.46
CA ARG A 871 31.70 -22.56 -37.17
C ARG A 871 30.95 -21.29 -36.79
N GLN A 872 30.94 -20.94 -35.50
CA GLN A 872 30.35 -19.70 -35.00
C GLN A 872 31.13 -18.44 -35.42
N LEU A 873 32.45 -18.54 -35.61
CA LEU A 873 33.32 -17.47 -36.09
C LEU A 873 33.21 -17.29 -37.60
N ASN A 874 33.05 -18.35 -38.38
CA ASN A 874 32.79 -18.24 -39.81
C ASN A 874 31.36 -17.73 -40.08
N GLU A 875 30.35 -18.18 -39.32
CA GLU A 875 28.99 -17.60 -39.37
C GLU A 875 28.95 -16.15 -38.87
N ARG A 876 29.78 -15.79 -37.87
CA ARG A 876 29.96 -14.39 -37.45
C ARG A 876 30.78 -13.58 -38.44
N ALA A 877 31.76 -14.16 -39.15
CA ALA A 877 32.57 -13.47 -40.15
C ALA A 877 31.76 -13.19 -41.42
N GLU A 878 30.92 -14.13 -41.87
CA GLU A 878 29.94 -13.88 -42.94
C GLU A 878 28.88 -12.86 -42.51
N ARG A 879 28.38 -12.95 -41.26
CA ARG A 879 27.50 -11.91 -40.70
C ARG A 879 28.23 -10.58 -40.50
N LEU A 880 29.52 -10.55 -40.22
CA LEU A 880 30.35 -9.34 -40.06
C LEU A 880 30.75 -8.73 -41.40
N ASN A 881 30.82 -9.51 -42.48
CA ASN A 881 31.02 -8.96 -43.83
C ASN A 881 29.72 -8.29 -44.32
N ILE A 882 28.55 -8.88 -44.01
CA ILE A 882 27.24 -8.28 -44.26
C ILE A 882 26.97 -7.08 -43.30
N VAL A 883 27.45 -7.16 -42.05
CA VAL A 883 27.37 -6.05 -41.09
C VAL A 883 28.39 -4.95 -41.42
N GLY A 884 29.55 -5.26 -41.99
CA GLY A 884 30.57 -4.30 -42.42
C GLY A 884 30.06 -3.43 -43.58
N ASP A 885 29.49 -4.07 -44.61
CA ASP A 885 28.88 -3.36 -45.74
C ASP A 885 27.65 -2.52 -45.33
N SER A 886 26.90 -2.94 -44.32
CA SER A 886 25.80 -2.14 -43.74
C SER A 886 26.26 -1.05 -42.77
N MET A 887 27.43 -1.20 -42.14
CA MET A 887 28.03 -0.25 -41.20
C MET A 887 28.75 0.89 -41.93
N ASP A 888 29.35 0.62 -43.10
CA ASP A 888 29.85 1.65 -44.01
C ASP A 888 28.70 2.42 -44.70
N GLN A 889 27.56 1.77 -44.96
CA GLN A 889 26.33 2.48 -45.37
C GLN A 889 25.69 3.28 -44.21
N LEU A 890 25.73 2.80 -42.97
CA LEU A 890 25.31 3.54 -41.77
C LEU A 890 26.22 4.74 -41.49
N GLY A 891 27.53 4.62 -41.71
CA GLY A 891 28.49 5.73 -41.62
C GLY A 891 28.16 6.84 -42.61
N ASN A 892 27.87 6.49 -43.86
CA ASN A 892 27.48 7.46 -44.88
C ASN A 892 26.06 8.03 -44.69
N ALA A 893 25.10 7.22 -44.19
CA ALA A 893 23.74 7.68 -43.87
C ALA A 893 23.69 8.55 -42.61
N SER A 894 24.55 8.29 -41.62
CA SER A 894 24.66 9.10 -40.39
C SER A 894 25.34 10.45 -40.64
N GLN A 895 26.33 10.53 -41.55
CA GLN A 895 26.89 11.81 -42.00
C GLN A 895 25.87 12.67 -42.73
N GLY A 896 25.12 12.11 -43.70
CA GLY A 896 24.04 12.84 -44.37
C GLY A 896 22.91 13.27 -43.43
N TRP A 897 22.62 12.46 -42.40
CA TRP A 897 21.63 12.79 -41.38
C TRP A 897 22.12 13.90 -40.43
N ALA A 898 23.38 13.88 -40.00
CA ALA A 898 23.97 14.94 -39.16
C ALA A 898 23.92 16.32 -39.86
N ASP A 899 24.15 16.35 -41.18
CA ASP A 899 24.03 17.57 -41.99
C ASP A 899 22.58 18.09 -42.06
N ASP A 900 21.60 17.19 -42.20
CA ASP A 900 20.18 17.56 -42.24
C ASP A 900 19.63 17.99 -40.87
N VAL A 901 20.15 17.41 -39.78
CA VAL A 901 19.89 17.87 -38.40
C VAL A 901 20.49 19.25 -38.16
N GLY A 902 21.69 19.52 -38.67
CA GLY A 902 22.30 20.85 -38.63
C GLY A 902 21.40 21.92 -39.28
N LYS A 903 20.82 21.61 -40.45
CA LYS A 903 19.84 22.49 -41.14
C LYS A 903 18.54 22.64 -40.34
N PHE A 904 18.06 21.56 -39.73
CA PHE A 904 16.85 21.57 -38.89
C PHE A 904 16.99 22.49 -37.66
N VAL A 905 18.10 22.37 -36.94
CA VAL A 905 18.38 23.21 -35.76
C VAL A 905 18.52 24.67 -36.15
N GLN A 906 19.18 24.97 -37.28
CA GLN A 906 19.25 26.34 -37.79
C GLN A 906 17.85 26.90 -38.11
N LYS A 907 16.93 26.08 -38.64
CA LYS A 907 15.54 26.47 -38.88
C LYS A 907 14.78 26.74 -37.58
N GLN A 908 14.96 25.92 -36.53
CA GLN A 908 14.39 26.18 -35.20
C GLN A 908 14.95 27.45 -34.56
N LYS A 909 16.28 27.64 -34.56
CA LYS A 909 16.93 28.87 -34.06
C LYS A 909 16.39 30.10 -34.80
N ARG A 910 16.23 30.04 -36.12
CA ARG A 910 15.66 31.13 -36.93
C ARG A 910 14.19 31.42 -36.60
N ASN A 911 13.37 30.40 -36.38
CA ASN A 911 11.96 30.58 -35.99
C ASN A 911 11.81 31.15 -34.58
N MET A 912 12.69 30.78 -33.64
CA MET A 912 12.73 31.35 -32.29
C MET A 912 13.10 32.84 -32.32
N ILE A 913 14.09 33.22 -33.12
CA ILE A 913 14.50 34.63 -33.31
C ILE A 913 13.40 35.43 -34.01
N MET A 914 12.79 34.91 -35.07
CA MET A 914 11.65 35.54 -35.76
C MET A 914 10.43 35.72 -34.84
N GLY A 915 10.14 34.75 -33.97
CA GLY A 915 9.07 34.83 -32.97
C GLY A 915 9.32 35.90 -31.91
N ALA A 916 10.58 36.04 -31.45
CA ALA A 916 10.97 37.09 -30.50
C ALA A 916 10.93 38.49 -31.11
N VAL A 917 11.18 38.64 -32.41
CA VAL A 917 11.10 39.92 -33.14
C VAL A 917 9.64 40.31 -33.41
N LYS A 918 8.76 39.37 -33.79
CA LYS A 918 7.32 39.62 -33.93
C LYS A 918 6.63 39.94 -32.60
N GLY A 919 7.08 39.38 -31.49
CA GLY A 919 6.58 39.73 -30.15
C GLY A 919 6.95 41.15 -29.68
N LYS A 920 8.01 41.76 -30.27
CA LYS A 920 8.46 43.12 -29.94
C LYS A 920 7.97 44.20 -30.90
N PHE A 921 7.48 43.83 -32.08
CA PHE A 921 6.83 44.73 -33.04
C PHE A 921 5.49 44.12 -33.43
N GLY A 922 4.43 44.51 -32.73
CA GLY A 922 3.08 44.00 -32.97
C GLY A 922 2.61 44.27 -34.40
N LEU A 923 2.54 43.19 -35.19
CA LEU A 923 1.72 43.00 -36.39
C LEU A 923 1.26 41.54 -36.45
#